data_AF-A0A7V6ZNP2-F1
#
_entry.id   AF-A0A7V6ZNP2-F1
#
_cell.length_a   1.000
_cell.length_b   1.000
_cell.length_c   1.000
_cell.angle_alpha   90.00
_cell.angle_beta   90.00
_cell.angle_gamma   90.00
#
_symmetry.space_group_name_H-M   'P 1'
#
loop_
_entity.id
_entity.type
_entity.pdbx_description
1 polymer ?
#
loop_
_entity_poly.entity_id
_entity_poly.type
_entity_poly.pdbx_seq_one_letter_code
_entity_poly.pdbx_strand_id
1 'polypeptide(L)'
;MGLSRKSLRRLIITASVVALLAVLFALNARTAPAEPSFMDLDPVVTEGSYAEYLAHHKGAEGEEEHILKAEDFLLDPGEEVVLDYYEWINPSTIKLEVGIEKAGLFLIYFRYQSLNDSPNPLALEIEINGEVPFQEASQAILDTFWKEANEEVGTDRYGNDVSVLQILHEEWKTAPLKDAGNLHPQGLKFYFRGGENEVKITKTSGKLRISEIIIRPASVIPTYEEYLNLHEKKENIYFKRIEAEDAEYKNSSSINRGTSRDPGVLPFSMTKLKLNIMGADSYQNPGEAITWKADVEEAGFYYLSFKVKLTRQNTTSYRTLYINGEIPFKEAEHLAFSYSGNWENVTLHSFQNKPFMVFLEPGDEITLAVDSTLFINVYGKLRKLISEMSELGLDVTKLTRNNVDKNIDWDMEEHFPGITEKLELWQSELEEVISVLRALYGSKYDAEIVQEIKAAQAKIRKISEDIDELPRRLGLLSRGSASAVQLLSSQLDSILQQPILIDALFIHTEDAKLPRAEAGFWVKLWVAVSRFFLSFFDQSYSDKAKPDELEVWVNRSRQYVDVIQRITDDVFTKSTGIKVKVSIMSDDGKLLLANSAGKQPDVALGVSAWIPNEYGMRGMLYDLTDEPDFRDVLRQYHPEQLVPMIYDKGLYGLPETENFYVLFYRKDLLSKLGLEVPDTWSDVIDMLPILERYGMSFYIPLSASTSFKSWDMTSPFIFQFEGKIYSDDAFEAAVENENTIAALN
;
A
#
# COMPACT_ATOMS: atom_id res chain seq x y z
N MET A 1 35.72 -37.23 30.43
CA MET A 1 36.15 -35.89 30.88
C MET A 1 35.00 -34.92 30.65
N GLY A 2 34.22 -34.63 31.70
CA GLY A 2 33.12 -33.67 31.62
C GLY A 2 33.67 -32.24 31.71
N LEU A 3 33.50 -31.44 30.66
CA LEU A 3 33.75 -30.01 30.71
C LEU A 3 32.88 -29.41 31.82
N SER A 4 33.47 -28.66 32.74
CA SER A 4 32.71 -27.93 33.75
C SER A 4 31.65 -27.03 33.10
N ARG A 5 30.51 -26.79 33.76
CA ARG A 5 29.47 -25.85 33.26
C ARG A 5 30.06 -24.48 32.88
N LYS A 6 31.13 -24.02 33.56
CA LYS A 6 31.84 -22.77 33.22
C LYS A 6 32.62 -22.86 31.91
N SER A 7 33.30 -23.97 31.63
CA SER A 7 34.03 -24.16 30.37
C SER A 7 33.09 -24.39 29.19
N LEU A 8 31.96 -25.08 29.39
CA LEU A 8 30.95 -25.23 28.35
C LEU A 8 30.29 -23.87 28.01
N ARG A 9 29.98 -23.05 29.01
CA ARG A 9 29.43 -21.70 28.80
C ARG A 9 30.41 -20.78 28.07
N ARG A 10 31.71 -20.84 28.40
CA ARG A 10 32.75 -20.10 27.67
C ARG A 10 32.87 -20.57 26.23
N LEU A 11 32.85 -21.89 25.98
CA LEU A 11 32.94 -22.44 24.64
C LEU A 11 31.76 -22.01 23.76
N ILE A 12 30.54 -22.03 24.31
CA ILE A 12 29.33 -21.56 23.62
C ILE A 12 29.45 -20.06 23.30
N ILE A 13 29.85 -19.23 24.26
CA ILE A 13 30.04 -17.78 24.02
C ILE A 13 31.07 -17.54 22.92
N THR A 14 32.22 -18.23 22.96
CA THR A 14 33.27 -18.07 21.94
C THR A 14 32.81 -18.54 20.57
N ALA A 15 32.11 -19.68 20.48
CA ALA A 15 31.58 -20.18 19.22
C ALA A 15 30.50 -19.26 18.64
N SER A 16 29.62 -18.71 19.49
CA SER A 16 28.61 -17.72 19.09
C SER A 16 29.25 -16.42 18.59
N VAL A 17 30.32 -15.93 19.23
CA VAL A 17 31.06 -14.75 18.78
C VAL A 17 31.75 -15.00 17.43
N VAL A 18 32.37 -16.17 17.23
CA VAL A 18 33.00 -16.52 15.96
C VAL A 18 31.98 -16.68 14.83
N ALA A 19 30.83 -17.31 15.10
CA ALA A 19 29.74 -17.41 14.13
C ALA A 19 29.18 -16.02 13.77
N LEU A 20 29.01 -15.14 14.76
CA LEU A 20 28.59 -13.75 14.55
C LEU A 20 29.61 -12.98 13.68
N LEU A 21 30.91 -13.16 13.93
CA LEU A 21 31.99 -12.56 13.15
C LEU A 21 32.01 -13.07 11.70
N ALA A 22 31.77 -14.36 11.47
CA ALA A 22 31.70 -14.94 10.13
C ALA A 22 30.51 -14.39 9.31
N VAL A 23 29.34 -14.24 9.96
CA VAL A 23 28.15 -13.61 9.34
C VAL A 23 28.41 -12.14 9.01
N LEU A 24 29.04 -11.40 9.93
CA LEU A 24 29.40 -9.98 9.71
C LEU A 24 30.40 -9.78 8.57
N PHE A 25 31.31 -10.73 8.34
CA PHE A 25 32.28 -10.67 7.22
C PHE A 25 31.64 -10.99 5.87
N ALA A 26 30.66 -11.92 5.83
CA ALA A 26 29.92 -12.25 4.62
C ALA A 26 29.01 -11.10 4.14
N LEU A 27 28.55 -10.25 5.05
CA LEU A 27 27.68 -9.11 4.76
C LEU A 27 28.39 -7.89 4.15
N ASN A 28 29.74 -7.90 4.04
CA ASN A 28 30.52 -6.71 3.67
C ASN A 28 31.01 -6.70 2.20
N ALA A 29 30.37 -7.46 1.31
CA ALA A 29 30.67 -7.44 -0.12
C ALA A 29 30.16 -6.13 -0.74
N ARG A 30 31.07 -5.32 -1.29
CA ARG A 30 30.70 -4.08 -2.01
C ARG A 30 29.98 -4.46 -3.31
N THR A 31 28.76 -3.98 -3.47
CA THR A 31 28.04 -4.00 -4.76
C THR A 31 28.68 -3.00 -5.71
N ALA A 32 28.67 -3.30 -7.01
CA ALA A 32 29.05 -2.31 -8.02
C ALA A 32 28.00 -1.17 -8.01
N PRO A 33 28.40 0.09 -8.24
CA PRO A 33 27.45 1.19 -8.35
C PRO A 33 26.51 0.91 -9.53
N ALA A 34 25.21 1.15 -9.33
CA ALA A 34 24.25 1.09 -10.42
C ALA A 34 24.35 2.37 -11.26
N GLU A 35 24.11 2.25 -12.56
CA GLU A 35 24.10 3.37 -13.50
C GLU A 35 22.76 3.35 -14.24
N PRO A 36 21.68 3.81 -13.60
CA PRO A 36 20.37 3.83 -14.23
C PRO A 36 20.40 4.79 -15.43
N SER A 37 19.62 4.47 -16.45
CA SER A 37 19.45 5.33 -17.63
C SER A 37 18.00 5.33 -18.08
N PHE A 38 17.60 6.44 -18.68
CA PHE A 38 16.26 6.57 -19.22
C PHE A 38 16.12 5.70 -20.47
N MET A 39 15.16 4.77 -20.41
CA MET A 39 14.68 3.98 -21.52
C MET A 39 13.18 3.80 -21.27
N ASP A 40 12.37 3.84 -22.31
CA ASP A 40 10.92 3.76 -22.20
C ASP A 40 10.35 2.85 -23.28
N LEU A 41 9.12 2.37 -23.07
CA LEU A 41 8.34 1.64 -24.06
C LEU A 41 7.33 2.58 -24.72
N ASP A 42 6.86 2.19 -25.91
CA ASP A 42 5.72 2.85 -26.52
C ASP A 42 4.47 2.72 -25.62
N PRO A 43 3.68 3.80 -25.46
CA PRO A 43 2.46 3.77 -24.66
C PRO A 43 1.47 2.71 -25.15
N VAL A 44 0.89 1.97 -24.21
CA VAL A 44 -0.23 1.06 -24.50
C VAL A 44 -1.51 1.87 -24.49
N VAL A 45 -2.09 2.08 -25.68
CA VAL A 45 -3.34 2.80 -25.86
C VAL A 45 -4.50 1.80 -25.77
N THR A 46 -5.35 1.94 -24.76
CA THR A 46 -6.60 1.17 -24.62
C THR A 46 -7.81 2.07 -24.83
N GLU A 47 -8.89 1.50 -25.39
CA GLU A 47 -10.13 2.23 -25.63
C GLU A 47 -10.67 2.86 -24.34
N GLY A 48 -11.01 4.15 -24.39
CA GLY A 48 -11.54 4.93 -23.27
C GLY A 48 -10.50 5.36 -22.22
N SER A 49 -9.21 5.08 -22.43
CA SER A 49 -8.14 5.48 -21.50
C SER A 49 -7.71 6.94 -21.68
N TYR A 50 -7.14 7.51 -20.63
CA TYR A 50 -6.51 8.83 -20.71
C TYR A 50 -5.40 8.91 -21.77
N ALA A 51 -4.65 7.82 -21.97
CA ALA A 51 -3.61 7.77 -23.01
C ALA A 51 -4.18 7.91 -24.43
N GLU A 52 -5.29 7.23 -24.73
CA GLU A 52 -6.02 7.39 -26.00
C GLU A 52 -6.55 8.81 -26.15
N TYR A 53 -7.16 9.32 -25.09
CA TYR A 53 -7.73 10.65 -25.06
C TYR A 53 -6.70 11.74 -25.38
N LEU A 54 -5.51 11.66 -24.77
CA LEU A 54 -4.40 12.58 -25.06
C LEU A 54 -3.89 12.44 -26.49
N ALA A 55 -3.84 11.22 -27.03
CA ALA A 55 -3.40 10.99 -28.40
C ALA A 55 -4.33 11.67 -29.42
N HIS A 56 -5.65 11.64 -29.20
CA HIS A 56 -6.64 12.31 -30.05
C HIS A 56 -6.57 13.84 -30.00
N HIS A 57 -6.13 14.43 -28.89
CA HIS A 57 -6.06 15.88 -28.69
C HIS A 57 -4.62 16.43 -28.73
N LYS A 58 -3.68 15.64 -29.23
CA LYS A 58 -2.26 15.99 -29.23
C LYS A 58 -2.00 17.30 -29.97
N GLY A 59 -1.31 18.22 -29.29
CA GLY A 59 -0.92 19.52 -29.84
C GLY A 59 -1.97 20.63 -29.74
N ALA A 60 -3.13 20.35 -29.15
CA ALA A 60 -4.13 21.36 -28.81
C ALA A 60 -3.98 21.79 -27.35
N GLU A 61 -2.91 22.49 -26.98
CA GLU A 61 -2.76 23.01 -25.61
C GLU A 61 -3.58 24.30 -25.43
N GLY A 62 -4.17 24.48 -24.25
CA GLY A 62 -4.81 25.72 -23.86
C GLY A 62 -3.82 26.88 -23.73
N GLU A 63 -4.33 28.12 -23.72
CA GLU A 63 -3.49 29.33 -23.65
C GLU A 63 -3.87 30.28 -22.50
N GLU A 64 -4.97 30.01 -21.80
CA GLU A 64 -5.61 30.92 -20.86
C GLU A 64 -5.87 30.30 -19.49
N GLU A 65 -5.94 31.13 -18.46
CA GLU A 65 -6.29 30.73 -17.09
C GLU A 65 -7.65 31.30 -16.71
N HIS A 66 -8.49 30.44 -16.15
CA HIS A 66 -9.81 30.78 -15.62
C HIS A 66 -9.87 30.41 -14.15
N ILE A 67 -10.25 31.34 -13.30
CA ILE A 67 -10.40 31.14 -11.86
C ILE A 67 -11.87 31.30 -11.50
N LEU A 68 -12.53 30.22 -11.12
CA LEU A 68 -13.91 30.22 -10.66
C LEU A 68 -13.93 30.12 -9.13
N LYS A 69 -14.58 31.08 -8.49
CA LYS A 69 -14.69 31.12 -7.03
C LYS A 69 -15.91 30.34 -6.56
N ALA A 70 -15.96 30.03 -5.27
CA ALA A 70 -17.09 29.30 -4.69
C ALA A 70 -18.46 29.93 -4.97
N GLU A 71 -18.53 31.27 -5.10
CA GLU A 71 -19.75 32.00 -5.47
C GLU A 71 -20.24 31.73 -6.90
N ASP A 72 -19.36 31.29 -7.79
CA ASP A 72 -19.69 30.94 -9.18
C ASP A 72 -20.22 29.49 -9.29
N PHE A 73 -20.20 28.72 -8.20
CA PHE A 73 -20.57 27.31 -8.22
C PHE A 73 -22.08 27.14 -8.23
N LEU A 74 -22.59 26.37 -9.18
CA LEU A 74 -23.99 25.96 -9.20
C LEU A 74 -24.12 24.68 -8.36
N LEU A 75 -24.60 24.84 -7.12
CA LEU A 75 -24.74 23.78 -6.13
C LEU A 75 -26.12 23.11 -6.15
N ASP A 76 -26.20 21.89 -5.62
CA ASP A 76 -27.47 21.17 -5.44
C ASP A 76 -28.40 21.86 -4.41
N PRO A 77 -29.73 21.66 -4.48
CA PRO A 77 -30.68 22.29 -3.57
C PRO A 77 -30.39 21.99 -2.09
N GLY A 78 -30.19 23.05 -1.30
CA GLY A 78 -29.92 22.95 0.14
C GLY A 78 -28.43 22.98 0.51
N GLU A 79 -27.53 22.97 -0.48
CA GLU A 79 -26.11 23.25 -0.30
C GLU A 79 -25.87 24.75 -0.52
N GLU A 80 -25.06 25.38 0.33
CA GLU A 80 -24.77 26.81 0.27
C GLU A 80 -23.28 27.09 0.51
N VAL A 81 -22.78 28.16 -0.10
CA VAL A 81 -21.43 28.67 0.15
C VAL A 81 -21.39 29.36 1.51
N VAL A 82 -20.40 29.04 2.33
CA VAL A 82 -20.18 29.67 3.63
C VAL A 82 -19.01 30.64 3.51
N LEU A 83 -19.29 31.94 3.59
CA LEU A 83 -18.31 33.01 3.38
C LEU A 83 -17.76 33.01 1.94
N ASP A 84 -16.53 32.52 1.75
CA ASP A 84 -15.76 32.48 0.50
C ASP A 84 -15.38 31.05 0.07
N TYR A 85 -15.93 30.04 0.73
CA TYR A 85 -15.73 28.63 0.38
C TYR A 85 -17.01 27.81 0.50
N TYR A 86 -17.05 26.68 -0.20
CA TYR A 86 -18.09 25.66 -0.05
C TYR A 86 -17.56 24.51 0.80
N GLU A 87 -18.27 24.17 1.87
CA GLU A 87 -17.95 23.02 2.73
C GLU A 87 -18.63 21.76 2.20
N TRP A 88 -17.92 21.02 1.34
CA TRP A 88 -18.45 19.89 0.62
C TRP A 88 -18.38 18.61 1.46
N ILE A 89 -19.39 18.41 2.33
CA ILE A 89 -19.47 17.25 3.24
C ILE A 89 -20.33 16.13 2.68
N ASN A 90 -21.54 16.43 2.20
CA ASN A 90 -22.45 15.41 1.66
C ASN A 90 -22.03 14.98 0.25
N PRO A 91 -22.43 13.78 -0.21
CA PRO A 91 -22.36 13.43 -1.62
C PRO A 91 -23.30 14.35 -2.42
N SER A 92 -22.73 15.25 -3.20
CA SER A 92 -23.44 16.21 -4.05
C SER A 92 -22.57 16.59 -5.26
N THR A 93 -23.10 17.42 -6.13
CA THR A 93 -22.45 17.85 -7.37
C THR A 93 -22.22 19.36 -7.41
N ILE A 94 -21.09 19.78 -7.99
CA ILE A 94 -20.83 21.16 -8.40
C ILE A 94 -20.96 21.23 -9.93
N LYS A 95 -21.69 22.23 -10.44
CA LYS A 95 -21.69 22.57 -11.86
C LYS A 95 -21.10 23.96 -12.11
N LEU A 96 -20.41 24.10 -13.23
CA LEU A 96 -19.73 25.33 -13.66
C LEU A 96 -20.01 25.57 -15.14
N GLU A 97 -20.16 26.84 -15.51
CA GLU A 97 -20.15 27.29 -16.90
C GLU A 97 -18.85 28.06 -17.15
N VAL A 98 -18.08 27.64 -18.16
CA VAL A 98 -16.76 28.20 -18.48
C VAL A 98 -16.70 28.58 -19.96
N GLY A 99 -16.51 29.87 -20.23
CA GLY A 99 -16.26 30.38 -21.57
C GLY A 99 -14.79 30.30 -21.95
N ILE A 100 -14.45 29.48 -22.94
CA ILE A 100 -13.09 29.26 -23.43
C ILE A 100 -12.88 29.99 -24.75
N GLU A 101 -11.89 30.87 -24.88
CA GLU A 101 -11.68 31.61 -26.13
C GLU A 101 -11.15 30.69 -27.23
N LYS A 102 -10.17 29.85 -26.89
CA LYS A 102 -9.50 28.93 -27.81
C LYS A 102 -9.53 27.51 -27.26
N ALA A 103 -10.07 26.60 -28.06
CA ALA A 103 -10.14 25.19 -27.72
C ALA A 103 -8.74 24.61 -27.43
N GLY A 104 -8.64 23.78 -26.39
CA GLY A 104 -7.37 23.21 -25.97
C GLY A 104 -7.50 22.30 -24.75
N LEU A 105 -6.37 21.70 -24.38
CA LEU A 105 -6.16 20.89 -23.19
C LEU A 105 -5.75 21.78 -22.02
N PHE A 106 -6.47 21.62 -20.91
CA PHE A 106 -6.25 22.35 -19.67
C PHE A 106 -6.18 21.37 -18.50
N LEU A 107 -5.47 21.74 -17.45
CA LEU A 107 -5.53 21.10 -16.15
C LEU A 107 -6.61 21.77 -15.30
N ILE A 108 -7.29 20.99 -14.47
CA ILE A 108 -8.22 21.50 -13.47
C ILE A 108 -7.54 21.41 -12.11
N TYR A 109 -7.34 22.56 -11.46
CA TYR A 109 -6.79 22.69 -10.12
C TYR A 109 -7.89 23.07 -9.13
N PHE A 110 -7.74 22.58 -7.92
CA PHE A 110 -8.61 22.91 -6.80
C PHE A 110 -7.78 23.65 -5.76
N ARG A 111 -8.28 24.81 -5.31
CA ARG A 111 -7.86 25.40 -4.04
C ARG A 111 -8.77 24.86 -2.96
N TYR A 112 -8.25 23.96 -2.15
CA TYR A 112 -9.04 23.18 -1.20
C TYR A 112 -8.32 22.98 0.14
N GLN A 113 -9.10 22.63 1.15
CA GLN A 113 -8.64 22.12 2.43
C GLN A 113 -9.32 20.77 2.66
N SER A 114 -8.55 19.70 2.82
CA SER A 114 -9.11 18.38 3.13
C SER A 114 -9.65 18.35 4.56
N LEU A 115 -10.88 17.87 4.72
CA LEU A 115 -11.51 17.54 6.01
C LEU A 115 -11.68 16.02 6.16
N ASN A 116 -10.97 15.25 5.33
CA ASN A 116 -11.20 13.83 5.15
C ASN A 116 -10.46 13.01 6.21
N ASP A 117 -11.14 12.71 7.30
CA ASP A 117 -10.65 11.90 8.43
C ASP A 117 -10.58 10.39 8.16
N SER A 118 -10.65 9.99 6.88
CA SER A 118 -10.68 8.62 6.42
C SER A 118 -9.41 8.28 5.61
N PRO A 119 -8.93 7.02 5.66
CA PRO A 119 -7.82 6.56 4.83
C PRO A 119 -8.19 6.47 3.34
N ASN A 120 -9.48 6.40 2.99
CA ASN A 120 -9.93 6.45 1.59
C ASN A 120 -9.68 7.83 0.99
N PRO A 121 -9.22 7.94 -0.27
CA PRO A 121 -8.94 9.22 -0.89
C PRO A 121 -10.20 10.08 -1.08
N LEU A 122 -9.97 11.38 -1.22
CA LEU A 122 -10.96 12.30 -1.79
C LEU A 122 -11.11 11.96 -3.26
N ALA A 123 -12.29 11.50 -3.66
CA ALA A 123 -12.53 11.04 -5.03
C ALA A 123 -13.66 11.83 -5.69
N LEU A 124 -13.44 12.16 -6.96
CA LEU A 124 -14.27 13.02 -7.78
C LEU A 124 -14.48 12.35 -9.15
N GLU A 125 -15.69 12.48 -9.68
CA GLU A 125 -16.02 12.18 -11.07
C GLU A 125 -16.18 13.49 -11.84
N ILE A 126 -15.50 13.61 -12.98
CA ILE A 126 -15.49 14.81 -13.82
C ILE A 126 -16.17 14.53 -15.15
N GLU A 127 -17.20 15.31 -15.45
CA GLU A 127 -17.88 15.34 -16.74
C GLU A 127 -17.64 16.70 -17.41
N ILE A 128 -17.30 16.68 -18.70
CA ILE A 128 -17.17 17.86 -19.54
C ILE A 128 -18.24 17.78 -20.63
N ASN A 129 -19.11 18.78 -20.71
CA ASN A 129 -20.22 18.84 -21.67
C ASN A 129 -21.13 17.60 -21.66
N GLY A 130 -21.35 17.01 -20.47
CA GLY A 130 -22.24 15.86 -20.26
C GLY A 130 -21.62 14.48 -20.50
N GLU A 131 -20.30 14.39 -20.72
CA GLU A 131 -19.58 13.13 -20.90
C GLU A 131 -18.39 13.02 -19.95
N VAL A 132 -18.14 11.81 -19.43
CA VAL A 132 -16.89 11.49 -18.75
C VAL A 132 -15.82 11.26 -19.83
N PRO A 133 -14.80 12.13 -19.96
CA PRO A 133 -13.97 12.13 -21.17
C PRO A 133 -13.06 10.89 -21.33
N PHE A 134 -12.69 10.26 -20.22
CA PHE A 134 -11.84 9.06 -20.15
C PHE A 134 -12.00 8.37 -18.78
N GLN A 135 -11.62 7.11 -18.67
CA GLN A 135 -11.85 6.28 -17.48
C GLN A 135 -11.32 6.92 -16.19
N GLU A 136 -10.11 7.46 -16.21
CA GLU A 136 -9.44 8.07 -15.06
C GLU A 136 -10.18 9.31 -14.53
N ALA A 137 -10.98 10.00 -15.36
CA ALA A 137 -11.80 11.13 -14.95
C ALA A 137 -12.98 10.73 -14.04
N SER A 138 -13.40 9.46 -14.05
CA SER A 138 -14.43 8.94 -13.13
C SER A 138 -13.93 8.68 -11.71
N GLN A 139 -12.61 8.69 -11.52
CA GLN A 139 -11.94 8.37 -10.25
C GLN A 139 -10.77 9.34 -10.02
N ALA A 140 -10.96 10.61 -10.37
CA ALA A 140 -9.96 11.63 -10.09
C ALA A 140 -9.84 11.85 -8.58
N ILE A 141 -8.64 12.13 -8.08
CA ILE A 141 -8.38 12.27 -6.65
C ILE A 141 -7.71 13.59 -6.28
N LEU A 142 -7.90 13.96 -5.01
CA LEU A 142 -7.16 15.00 -4.30
C LEU A 142 -6.47 14.39 -3.06
N ASP A 143 -5.34 14.97 -2.69
CA ASP A 143 -4.57 14.50 -1.55
C ASP A 143 -5.21 14.89 -0.21
N THR A 144 -4.87 14.14 0.85
CA THR A 144 -5.19 14.52 2.22
C THR A 144 -3.89 14.57 3.01
N PHE A 145 -3.67 15.66 3.74
CA PHE A 145 -2.43 15.88 4.45
C PHE A 145 -2.56 15.48 5.92
N TRP A 146 -1.50 14.89 6.44
CA TRP A 146 -1.44 14.28 7.76
C TRP A 146 -0.16 14.71 8.46
N LYS A 147 -0.28 14.95 9.77
CA LYS A 147 0.86 15.18 10.66
C LYS A 147 0.72 14.40 11.94
N GLU A 148 1.81 14.27 12.66
CA GLU A 148 1.79 13.66 13.98
C GLU A 148 1.15 14.60 15.01
N ALA A 149 0.32 14.04 15.90
CA ALA A 149 -0.38 14.81 16.91
C ALA A 149 0.54 15.46 17.96
N ASN A 150 1.75 14.92 18.13
CA ASN A 150 2.77 15.44 19.05
C ASN A 150 4.16 15.31 18.42
N GLU A 151 5.03 16.28 18.66
CA GLU A 151 6.44 16.23 18.22
C GLU A 151 7.26 15.20 19.02
N GLU A 152 6.99 15.08 20.33
CA GLU A 152 7.69 14.12 21.18
C GLU A 152 7.11 12.71 21.02
N VAL A 153 8.01 11.77 20.72
CA VAL A 153 7.68 10.34 20.64
C VAL A 153 7.58 9.77 22.05
N GLY A 154 6.41 9.26 22.40
CA GLY A 154 6.20 8.53 23.65
C GLY A 154 7.06 7.27 23.70
N THR A 155 7.27 6.73 24.90
CA THR A 155 7.94 5.43 25.06
C THR A 155 7.04 4.44 25.75
N ASP A 156 7.16 3.16 25.37
CA ASP A 156 6.57 2.07 26.13
C ASP A 156 7.25 1.95 27.52
N ARG A 157 6.67 1.12 28.37
CA ARG A 157 7.24 0.73 29.69
C ARG A 157 8.68 0.20 29.64
N TYR A 158 9.16 -0.22 28.46
CA TYR A 158 10.49 -0.74 28.24
C TYR A 158 11.46 0.33 27.73
N GLY A 159 10.99 1.54 27.46
CA GLY A 159 11.75 2.67 26.93
C GLY A 159 11.95 2.63 25.41
N ASN A 160 11.21 1.78 24.68
CA ASN A 160 11.16 1.82 23.23
C ASN A 160 10.19 2.91 22.78
N ASP A 161 10.50 3.55 21.66
CA ASP A 161 9.61 4.54 21.05
C ASP A 161 8.34 3.85 20.52
N VAL A 162 7.19 4.53 20.69
CA VAL A 162 5.89 4.08 20.17
C VAL A 162 5.36 5.07 19.13
N SER A 163 4.75 4.56 18.06
CA SER A 163 4.28 5.38 16.92
C SER A 163 3.34 6.48 17.40
N VAL A 164 3.41 7.68 16.81
CA VAL A 164 2.55 8.83 17.15
C VAL A 164 1.24 8.80 16.36
N LEU A 165 0.16 9.34 16.94
CA LEU A 165 -1.17 9.35 16.31
C LEU A 165 -1.12 10.33 15.14
N GLN A 166 -1.67 9.94 13.99
CA GLN A 166 -1.79 10.83 12.83
C GLN A 166 -3.09 11.63 12.94
N ILE A 167 -3.00 12.93 12.71
CA ILE A 167 -4.14 13.86 12.65
C ILE A 167 -4.10 14.61 11.32
N LEU A 168 -5.24 15.18 10.92
CA LEU A 168 -5.31 16.00 9.72
C LEU A 168 -4.42 17.23 9.85
N HIS A 169 -3.67 17.50 8.79
CA HIS A 169 -2.98 18.76 8.58
C HIS A 169 -3.87 19.63 7.69
N GLU A 170 -4.79 20.35 8.33
CA GLU A 170 -5.78 21.19 7.66
C GLU A 170 -5.14 22.48 7.14
N GLU A 171 -4.70 22.48 5.88
CA GLU A 171 -4.14 23.64 5.19
C GLU A 171 -4.81 23.83 3.82
N TRP A 172 -4.96 25.08 3.39
CA TRP A 172 -5.38 25.40 2.03
C TRP A 172 -4.23 25.12 1.06
N LYS A 173 -4.44 24.18 0.15
CA LYS A 173 -3.48 23.85 -0.92
C LYS A 173 -4.15 24.01 -2.28
N THR A 174 -3.35 24.36 -3.29
CA THR A 174 -3.76 24.35 -4.68
C THR A 174 -3.13 23.16 -5.36
N ALA A 175 -3.93 22.21 -5.85
CA ALA A 175 -3.43 20.98 -6.49
C ALA A 175 -4.25 20.61 -7.72
N PRO A 176 -3.63 20.00 -8.75
CA PRO A 176 -4.36 19.49 -9.89
C PRO A 176 -5.14 18.23 -9.53
N LEU A 177 -6.20 17.95 -10.28
CA LEU A 177 -6.85 16.64 -10.26
C LEU A 177 -5.93 15.59 -10.85
N LYS A 178 -5.71 14.50 -10.10
CA LYS A 178 -4.84 13.38 -10.50
C LYS A 178 -5.66 12.12 -10.71
N ASP A 179 -5.11 11.14 -11.41
CA ASP A 179 -5.71 9.80 -11.46
C ASP A 179 -5.57 9.08 -10.10
N ALA A 180 -6.50 8.16 -9.80
CA ALA A 180 -6.47 7.37 -8.56
C ALA A 180 -5.16 6.59 -8.34
N GLY A 181 -4.44 6.25 -9.42
CA GLY A 181 -3.15 5.55 -9.35
C GLY A 181 -1.95 6.47 -9.12
N ASN A 182 -2.13 7.80 -9.11
CA ASN A 182 -1.06 8.80 -9.12
C ASN A 182 0.00 8.54 -10.22
N LEU A 183 -0.41 8.01 -11.37
CA LEU A 183 0.46 7.78 -12.52
C LEU A 183 0.65 9.06 -13.36
N HIS A 184 -0.21 10.06 -13.18
CA HIS A 184 -0.10 11.38 -13.78
C HIS A 184 -0.05 12.46 -12.69
N PRO A 185 1.05 12.55 -11.91
CA PRO A 185 1.13 13.43 -10.75
C PRO A 185 1.03 14.93 -11.08
N GLN A 186 1.33 15.32 -12.33
CA GLN A 186 1.15 16.70 -12.81
C GLN A 186 -0.32 17.06 -13.09
N GLY A 187 -1.20 16.06 -13.09
CA GLY A 187 -2.63 16.22 -13.29
C GLY A 187 -3.15 15.64 -14.60
N LEU A 188 -4.47 15.45 -14.62
CA LEU A 188 -5.24 15.02 -15.79
C LEU A 188 -5.61 16.22 -16.65
N LYS A 189 -5.31 16.16 -17.95
CA LYS A 189 -5.67 17.17 -18.94
C LYS A 189 -7.06 16.90 -19.51
N PHE A 190 -7.89 17.94 -19.54
CA PHE A 190 -9.24 17.92 -20.07
C PHE A 190 -9.31 18.83 -21.29
N TYR A 191 -10.02 18.40 -22.34
CA TYR A 191 -10.17 19.18 -23.57
C TYR A 191 -11.43 20.02 -23.45
N PHE A 192 -11.28 21.31 -23.68
CA PHE A 192 -12.39 22.23 -23.75
C PHE A 192 -12.54 22.74 -25.18
N ARG A 193 -13.78 22.83 -25.66
CA ARG A 193 -14.07 23.47 -26.97
C ARG A 193 -14.06 24.99 -26.80
N GLY A 194 -13.87 25.71 -27.90
CA GLY A 194 -14.07 27.16 -27.91
C GLY A 194 -15.54 27.51 -27.68
N GLY A 195 -15.80 28.56 -26.92
CA GLY A 195 -17.11 28.98 -26.43
C GLY A 195 -17.45 28.39 -25.06
N GLU A 196 -18.75 28.27 -24.78
CA GLU A 196 -19.25 27.78 -23.49
C GLU A 196 -19.07 26.27 -23.32
N ASN A 197 -18.57 25.90 -22.15
CA ASN A 197 -18.42 24.52 -21.68
C ASN A 197 -19.11 24.35 -20.33
N GLU A 198 -19.83 23.25 -20.17
CA GLU A 198 -20.34 22.83 -18.86
C GLU A 198 -19.33 21.87 -18.22
N VAL A 199 -18.94 22.15 -16.97
CA VAL A 199 -18.14 21.22 -16.16
C VAL A 199 -19.01 20.76 -15.00
N LYS A 200 -19.17 19.44 -14.86
CA LYS A 200 -19.89 18.84 -13.74
C LYS A 200 -18.94 17.96 -12.94
N ILE A 201 -18.87 18.21 -11.64
CA ILE A 201 -17.95 17.58 -10.71
C ILE A 201 -18.78 16.92 -9.61
N THR A 202 -18.74 15.59 -9.55
CA THR A 202 -19.49 14.82 -8.55
C THR A 202 -18.53 14.26 -7.52
N LYS A 203 -18.72 14.57 -6.24
CA LYS A 203 -17.89 14.01 -5.18
C LYS A 203 -18.38 12.62 -4.79
N THR A 204 -17.56 11.61 -5.07
CA THR A 204 -17.87 10.20 -4.82
C THR A 204 -17.39 9.74 -3.44
N SER A 205 -16.34 10.36 -2.88
CA SER A 205 -15.81 10.02 -1.55
C SER A 205 -15.13 11.21 -0.86
N GLY A 206 -15.17 11.19 0.48
CA GLY A 206 -14.45 12.08 1.38
C GLY A 206 -15.12 13.45 1.65
N LYS A 207 -14.42 14.32 2.38
CA LYS A 207 -14.92 15.64 2.84
C LYS A 207 -13.86 16.71 2.62
N LEU A 208 -14.24 17.86 2.09
CA LEU A 208 -13.32 18.96 1.83
C LEU A 208 -14.02 20.32 1.90
N ARG A 209 -13.24 21.38 2.09
CA ARG A 209 -13.63 22.75 1.74
C ARG A 209 -12.98 23.11 0.42
N ILE A 210 -13.69 23.85 -0.41
CA ILE A 210 -13.19 24.33 -1.70
C ILE A 210 -13.51 25.82 -1.85
N SER A 211 -12.52 26.62 -2.23
CA SER A 211 -12.69 28.06 -2.43
C SER A 211 -12.62 28.44 -3.91
N GLU A 212 -11.78 27.76 -4.69
CA GLU A 212 -11.53 28.08 -6.10
C GLU A 212 -11.35 26.81 -6.93
N ILE A 213 -11.86 26.81 -8.15
CA ILE A 213 -11.54 25.88 -9.23
C ILE A 213 -10.82 26.67 -10.31
N ILE A 214 -9.60 26.25 -10.64
CA ILE A 214 -8.73 26.95 -11.57
C ILE A 214 -8.51 26.06 -12.79
N ILE A 215 -8.88 26.54 -13.97
CA ILE A 215 -8.68 25.85 -15.25
C ILE A 215 -7.56 26.59 -16.00
N ARG A 216 -6.43 25.92 -16.21
CA ARG A 216 -5.24 26.56 -16.83
C ARG A 216 -4.41 25.58 -17.64
N PRO A 217 -3.62 26.02 -18.62
CA PRO A 217 -2.69 25.15 -19.32
C PRO A 217 -1.64 24.57 -18.38
N ALA A 218 -1.04 23.45 -18.79
CA ALA A 218 0.08 22.88 -18.06
C ALA A 218 1.29 23.84 -18.06
N SER A 219 1.86 24.09 -16.88
CA SER A 219 3.04 24.95 -16.74
C SER A 219 4.24 24.36 -17.49
N VAL A 220 5.02 25.23 -18.14
CA VAL A 220 6.30 24.83 -18.74
C VAL A 220 7.35 24.79 -17.65
N ILE A 221 7.81 23.59 -17.31
CA ILE A 221 8.89 23.39 -16.33
C ILE A 221 10.23 23.70 -17.02
N PRO A 222 11.06 24.62 -16.48
CA PRO A 222 12.35 24.94 -17.07
C PRO A 222 13.31 23.75 -17.00
N THR A 223 14.27 23.69 -17.92
CA THR A 223 15.42 22.79 -17.77
C THR A 223 16.31 23.22 -16.60
N TYR A 224 17.10 22.30 -16.04
CA TYR A 224 18.03 22.65 -14.97
C TYR A 224 19.01 23.77 -15.36
N GLU A 225 19.47 23.81 -16.62
CA GLU A 225 20.34 24.87 -17.11
C GLU A 225 19.64 26.24 -17.14
N GLU A 226 18.37 26.30 -17.54
CA GLU A 226 17.56 27.52 -17.49
C GLU A 226 17.29 27.95 -16.04
N TYR A 227 16.94 26.99 -15.18
CA TYR A 227 16.68 27.21 -13.76
C TYR A 227 17.87 27.84 -13.03
N LEU A 228 19.10 27.39 -13.31
CA LEU A 228 20.31 27.98 -12.72
C LEU A 228 20.52 29.46 -13.06
N ASN A 229 19.93 29.94 -14.17
CA ASN A 229 20.05 31.34 -14.59
C ASN A 229 18.94 32.24 -14.00
N LEU A 230 17.94 31.66 -13.31
CA LEU A 230 16.86 32.42 -12.69
C LEU A 230 17.27 33.11 -11.38
N HIS A 231 18.34 32.62 -10.73
CA HIS A 231 18.77 33.10 -9.43
C HIS A 231 20.30 33.32 -9.40
N GLU A 232 20.75 34.19 -8.50
CA GLU A 232 22.18 34.44 -8.30
C GLU A 232 22.80 33.39 -7.36
N LYS A 233 24.00 32.92 -7.70
CA LYS A 233 24.80 32.06 -6.81
C LYS A 233 25.52 32.91 -5.77
N LYS A 234 25.31 32.57 -4.50
CA LYS A 234 26.08 33.13 -3.38
C LYS A 234 27.10 32.12 -2.89
N GLU A 235 28.28 32.61 -2.52
CA GLU A 235 29.31 31.81 -1.86
C GLU A 235 29.13 31.89 -0.35
N ASN A 236 28.63 30.83 0.27
CA ASN A 236 28.64 30.64 1.73
C ASN A 236 28.85 29.17 2.07
N ILE A 237 29.39 28.88 3.25
CA ILE A 237 29.49 27.51 3.78
C ILE A 237 28.28 27.26 4.67
N TYR A 238 27.41 26.35 4.24
CA TYR A 238 26.21 25.99 4.98
C TYR A 238 26.10 24.47 5.10
N PHE A 239 25.63 24.00 6.26
CA PHE A 239 25.31 22.60 6.49
C PHE A 239 24.24 22.48 7.57
N LYS A 240 23.13 21.82 7.22
CA LYS A 240 22.06 21.44 8.14
C LYS A 240 21.73 19.97 7.93
N ARG A 241 21.51 19.24 9.03
CA ARG A 241 20.88 17.91 9.06
C ARG A 241 19.46 18.08 9.62
N ILE A 242 18.50 17.47 8.94
CA ILE A 242 17.10 17.33 9.34
C ILE A 242 16.83 15.83 9.40
N GLU A 243 16.34 15.31 10.52
CA GLU A 243 16.00 13.88 10.62
C GLU A 243 14.77 13.60 9.75
N ALA A 244 14.72 12.42 9.11
CA ALA A 244 13.66 12.12 8.16
C ALA A 244 12.29 12.10 8.83
N GLU A 245 12.23 11.64 10.08
CA GLU A 245 11.02 11.59 10.89
C GLU A 245 10.54 12.96 11.39
N ASP A 246 11.35 14.02 11.29
CA ASP A 246 10.96 15.40 11.61
C ASP A 246 10.25 16.06 10.40
N ALA A 247 9.33 15.33 9.78
CA ALA A 247 8.52 15.81 8.68
C ALA A 247 7.47 16.84 9.15
N GLU A 248 7.24 17.89 8.35
CA GLU A 248 6.20 18.89 8.61
C GLU A 248 4.81 18.28 8.41
N TYR A 249 4.60 17.61 7.28
CA TYR A 249 3.41 16.81 6.99
C TYR A 249 3.69 15.76 5.91
N LYS A 250 2.72 14.88 5.69
CA LYS A 250 2.73 13.78 4.72
C LYS A 250 1.39 13.77 3.98
N ASN A 251 1.32 13.27 2.75
CA ASN A 251 0.03 13.17 2.03
C ASN A 251 -0.70 11.82 2.22
N SER A 252 -0.23 10.99 3.15
CA SER A 252 -0.89 9.74 3.53
C SER A 252 -0.63 9.43 5.01
N SER A 253 -1.67 8.96 5.70
CA SER A 253 -1.60 8.45 7.08
C SER A 253 -0.90 7.09 7.18
N SER A 254 -0.71 6.39 6.05
CA SER A 254 0.04 5.13 6.01
C SER A 254 1.55 5.33 6.20
N ILE A 255 2.06 6.53 5.93
CA ILE A 255 3.49 6.85 6.03
C ILE A 255 3.86 7.01 7.50
N ASN A 256 4.53 6.00 8.04
CA ASN A 256 4.85 5.92 9.46
C ASN A 256 6.36 5.85 9.69
N ARG A 257 6.79 6.30 10.88
CA ARG A 257 8.17 6.12 11.33
C ARG A 257 8.48 4.63 11.46
N GLY A 258 9.67 4.23 11.04
CA GLY A 258 10.23 2.90 11.20
C GLY A 258 11.36 2.88 12.21
N THR A 259 11.90 1.69 12.46
CA THR A 259 13.07 1.52 13.34
C THR A 259 14.27 1.00 12.57
N SER A 260 15.42 1.64 12.73
CA SER A 260 16.72 1.10 12.37
C SER A 260 17.61 1.01 13.60
N ARG A 261 18.29 -0.13 13.69
CA ARG A 261 19.23 -0.43 14.77
C ARG A 261 20.67 -0.11 14.40
N ASP A 262 20.93 0.44 13.20
CA ASP A 262 22.27 0.79 12.78
C ASP A 262 22.82 1.97 13.60
N PRO A 263 24.03 1.89 14.18
CA PRO A 263 24.60 2.97 14.97
C PRO A 263 24.95 4.24 14.19
N GLY A 264 24.89 4.21 12.86
CA GLY A 264 24.97 5.41 12.04
C GLY A 264 23.65 6.18 11.94
N VAL A 265 22.51 5.58 12.27
CA VAL A 265 21.17 6.18 12.17
C VAL A 265 20.80 6.87 13.48
N LEU A 266 20.26 8.08 13.39
CA LEU A 266 19.88 8.90 14.54
C LEU A 266 18.36 9.11 14.60
N PRO A 267 17.78 9.20 15.81
CA PRO A 267 18.40 8.96 17.10
C PRO A 267 18.76 7.47 17.30
N PHE A 268 19.95 7.23 17.88
CA PHE A 268 20.44 5.87 18.16
C PHE A 268 20.25 5.49 19.62
N SER A 269 19.82 4.24 19.86
CA SER A 269 19.89 3.61 21.18
C SER A 269 20.58 2.25 21.12
N MET A 270 21.41 1.98 22.13
CA MET A 270 22.09 0.71 22.27
C MET A 270 21.10 -0.42 22.60
N THR A 271 20.11 -0.16 23.46
CA THR A 271 19.18 -1.18 23.98
C THR A 271 17.75 -1.02 23.52
N LYS A 272 17.32 0.22 23.20
CA LYS A 272 15.92 0.53 22.92
C LYS A 272 15.68 0.66 21.42
N LEU A 273 14.46 0.33 20.99
CA LEU A 273 14.00 0.63 19.64
C LEU A 273 13.67 2.12 19.56
N LYS A 274 14.19 2.77 18.52
CA LYS A 274 13.94 4.18 18.23
C LYS A 274 13.25 4.29 16.88
N LEU A 275 12.23 5.14 16.81
CA LEU A 275 11.49 5.43 15.59
C LEU A 275 12.23 6.53 14.81
N ASN A 276 13.25 6.12 14.06
CA ASN A 276 14.37 6.95 13.61
C ASN A 276 14.64 6.87 12.09
N ILE A 277 13.66 6.40 11.33
CA ILE A 277 13.69 6.36 9.87
C ILE A 277 12.27 6.56 9.32
N MET A 278 12.17 6.96 8.07
CA MET A 278 10.92 6.97 7.30
C MET A 278 10.95 5.90 6.19
N GLY A 279 9.77 5.41 5.81
CA GLY A 279 9.58 4.47 4.68
C GLY A 279 9.74 2.99 5.00
N ALA A 280 9.82 2.62 6.29
CA ALA A 280 9.73 1.21 6.67
C ALA A 280 8.30 0.70 6.41
N ASP A 281 8.16 -0.25 5.47
CA ASP A 281 6.89 -0.83 5.03
C ASP A 281 5.81 0.20 4.64
N SER A 282 6.23 1.41 4.24
CA SER A 282 5.40 2.55 3.83
C SER A 282 6.19 3.47 2.89
N TYR A 283 5.61 4.55 2.37
CA TYR A 283 6.29 5.52 1.48
C TYR A 283 6.92 4.85 0.24
N GLN A 284 6.11 4.02 -0.41
CA GLN A 284 6.48 3.21 -1.57
C GLN A 284 5.45 3.26 -2.70
N ASN A 285 4.22 3.71 -2.44
CA ASN A 285 3.18 3.76 -3.46
C ASN A 285 3.30 5.05 -4.29
N PRO A 286 2.96 5.04 -5.59
CA PRO A 286 3.02 6.23 -6.43
C PRO A 286 2.32 7.43 -5.80
N GLY A 287 2.96 8.59 -5.84
CA GLY A 287 2.42 9.83 -5.31
C GLY A 287 2.50 10.00 -3.79
N GLU A 288 2.82 8.96 -2.99
CA GLU A 288 3.10 9.15 -1.56
C GLU A 288 4.26 10.14 -1.38
N ALA A 289 4.10 11.10 -0.48
CA ALA A 289 5.00 12.24 -0.34
C ALA A 289 5.25 12.61 1.13
N ILE A 290 6.47 13.04 1.41
CA ILE A 290 6.89 13.60 2.70
C ILE A 290 7.41 15.02 2.46
N THR A 291 6.95 15.96 3.29
CA THR A 291 7.35 17.37 3.23
C THR A 291 8.13 17.76 4.48
N TRP A 292 9.26 18.44 4.27
CA TRP A 292 10.08 19.07 5.32
C TRP A 292 10.16 20.57 5.08
N LYS A 293 10.43 21.34 6.12
CA LYS A 293 10.74 22.77 5.98
C LYS A 293 12.23 22.98 5.71
N ALA A 294 12.54 23.87 4.77
CA ALA A 294 13.88 24.36 4.51
C ALA A 294 14.34 25.24 5.68
N ASP A 295 15.05 24.62 6.62
CA ASP A 295 15.79 25.34 7.64
C ASP A 295 17.08 25.87 7.02
N VAL A 296 17.00 27.03 6.38
CA VAL A 296 18.13 27.80 5.82
C VAL A 296 18.09 29.23 6.36
N GLU A 297 19.26 29.84 6.54
CA GLU A 297 19.37 31.20 7.11
C GLU A 297 19.17 32.31 6.07
N GLU A 298 19.56 32.05 4.82
CA GLU A 298 19.50 33.02 3.73
C GLU A 298 18.98 32.36 2.46
N ALA A 299 18.35 33.15 1.58
CA ALA A 299 17.99 32.67 0.25
C ALA A 299 19.24 32.43 -0.61
N GLY A 300 19.30 31.26 -1.26
CA GLY A 300 20.44 30.86 -2.09
C GLY A 300 20.33 29.44 -2.66
N PHE A 301 21.36 29.03 -3.41
CA PHE A 301 21.47 27.67 -3.96
C PHE A 301 22.10 26.70 -2.97
N TYR A 302 21.44 25.56 -2.76
CA TYR A 302 21.86 24.49 -1.88
C TYR A 302 21.81 23.14 -2.57
N TYR A 303 22.69 22.23 -2.17
CA TYR A 303 22.58 20.82 -2.46
C TYR A 303 21.68 20.15 -1.42
N LEU A 304 20.81 19.28 -1.91
CA LEU A 304 20.01 18.38 -1.07
C LEU A 304 20.64 17.00 -1.12
N SER A 305 21.00 16.44 0.03
CA SER A 305 21.50 15.07 0.14
C SER A 305 20.65 14.27 1.10
N PHE A 306 20.18 13.09 0.69
CA PHE A 306 19.40 12.20 1.54
C PHE A 306 20.26 11.04 2.01
N LYS A 307 20.24 10.75 3.30
CA LYS A 307 20.81 9.51 3.83
C LYS A 307 19.77 8.41 3.72
N VAL A 308 20.02 7.44 2.84
CA VAL A 308 19.03 6.46 2.42
C VAL A 308 19.58 5.04 2.42
N LYS A 309 18.66 4.08 2.39
CA LYS A 309 18.93 2.67 2.16
C LYS A 309 17.75 2.03 1.43
N LEU A 310 18.01 1.23 0.41
CA LEU A 310 16.97 0.45 -0.27
C LEU A 310 16.90 -0.96 0.31
N THR A 311 15.67 -1.48 0.45
CA THR A 311 15.41 -2.85 0.91
C THR A 311 15.29 -3.84 -0.24
N ARG A 312 14.83 -3.38 -1.42
CA ARG A 312 14.77 -4.17 -2.64
C ARG A 312 16.13 -4.22 -3.32
N GLN A 313 16.63 -5.44 -3.52
CA GLN A 313 17.95 -5.67 -4.10
C GLN A 313 17.93 -5.41 -5.61
N ASN A 314 19.02 -4.85 -6.11
CA ASN A 314 19.26 -4.64 -7.55
C ASN A 314 18.22 -3.74 -8.25
N THR A 315 17.47 -2.94 -7.50
CA THR A 315 16.50 -1.97 -8.03
C THR A 315 17.01 -0.54 -7.84
N THR A 316 16.42 0.38 -8.60
CA THR A 316 16.53 1.83 -8.36
C THR A 316 15.15 2.34 -8.04
N SER A 317 15.06 3.20 -7.02
CA SER A 317 13.84 3.86 -6.58
C SER A 317 13.84 5.31 -7.05
N TYR A 318 12.73 5.79 -7.60
CA TYR A 318 12.64 7.14 -8.18
C TYR A 318 11.81 8.08 -7.32
N ARG A 319 12.18 9.36 -7.30
CA ARG A 319 11.45 10.41 -6.60
C ARG A 319 11.34 11.67 -7.44
N THR A 320 10.22 12.37 -7.28
CA THR A 320 10.06 13.75 -7.76
C THR A 320 10.29 14.70 -6.61
N LEU A 321 11.11 15.74 -6.83
CA LEU A 321 11.28 16.85 -5.90
C LEU A 321 10.32 17.98 -6.24
N TYR A 322 9.61 18.48 -5.23
CA TYR A 322 8.84 19.71 -5.30
C TYR A 322 9.39 20.72 -4.28
N ILE A 323 9.45 21.98 -4.67
CA ILE A 323 9.70 23.12 -3.80
C ILE A 323 8.44 23.96 -3.78
N ASN A 324 7.84 24.18 -2.61
CA ASN A 324 6.57 24.89 -2.44
C ASN A 324 5.43 24.33 -3.33
N GLY A 325 5.41 23.01 -3.53
CA GLY A 325 4.40 22.32 -4.34
C GLY A 325 4.66 22.33 -5.85
N GLU A 326 5.75 22.94 -6.32
CA GLU A 326 6.11 23.00 -7.75
C GLU A 326 7.39 22.22 -8.05
N ILE A 327 7.46 21.60 -9.23
CA ILE A 327 8.67 20.94 -9.71
C ILE A 327 9.65 22.04 -10.18
N PRO A 328 10.82 22.22 -9.55
CA PRO A 328 11.66 23.38 -9.80
C PRO A 328 12.31 23.38 -11.19
N PHE A 329 12.62 22.19 -11.72
CA PHE A 329 13.20 21.99 -13.04
C PHE A 329 12.92 20.57 -13.53
N LYS A 330 12.96 20.34 -14.85
CA LYS A 330 12.52 19.08 -15.48
C LYS A 330 13.24 17.84 -14.92
N GLU A 331 14.54 17.93 -14.69
CA GLU A 331 15.34 16.81 -14.17
C GLU A 331 15.01 16.45 -12.71
N ALA A 332 14.27 17.30 -11.99
CA ALA A 332 13.77 17.01 -10.64
C ALA A 332 12.59 16.02 -10.63
N GLU A 333 12.03 15.67 -11.80
CA GLU A 333 10.95 14.70 -11.96
C GLU A 333 11.39 13.27 -11.59
N HIS A 334 12.61 12.89 -11.96
CA HIS A 334 13.08 11.50 -11.96
C HIS A 334 14.41 11.33 -11.22
N LEU A 335 14.44 11.65 -9.93
CA LEU A 335 15.63 11.53 -9.10
C LEU A 335 15.86 10.07 -8.70
N ALA A 336 17.00 9.51 -9.12
CA ALA A 336 17.31 8.10 -8.94
C ALA A 336 18.03 7.81 -7.61
N PHE A 337 17.51 6.84 -6.85
CA PHE A 337 18.12 6.28 -5.64
C PHE A 337 18.39 4.80 -5.86
N SER A 338 19.65 4.46 -6.17
CA SER A 338 20.04 3.09 -6.52
C SER A 338 20.26 2.20 -5.30
N TYR A 339 20.06 0.89 -5.47
CA TYR A 339 20.26 -0.07 -4.39
C TYR A 339 21.72 -0.12 -3.92
N SER A 340 21.88 0.08 -2.61
CA SER A 340 23.06 -0.29 -1.84
C SER A 340 22.63 -1.12 -0.64
N GLY A 341 23.40 -2.16 -0.32
CA GLY A 341 23.15 -2.98 0.87
C GLY A 341 23.34 -2.20 2.19
N ASN A 342 23.95 -1.02 2.11
CA ASN A 342 24.37 -0.17 3.21
C ASN A 342 23.64 1.19 3.18
N TRP A 343 23.73 1.95 4.27
CA TRP A 343 23.28 3.35 4.26
C TRP A 343 24.25 4.21 3.43
N GLU A 344 23.71 5.10 2.60
CA GLU A 344 24.47 6.01 1.74
C GLU A 344 23.91 7.42 1.80
N ASN A 345 24.77 8.43 1.69
CA ASN A 345 24.33 9.80 1.47
C ASN A 345 24.29 10.03 -0.04
N VAL A 346 23.09 10.23 -0.57
CA VAL A 346 22.84 10.48 -1.99
C VAL A 346 22.51 11.96 -2.16
N THR A 347 23.44 12.73 -2.71
CA THR A 347 23.18 14.09 -3.19
C THR A 347 22.31 14.01 -4.43
N LEU A 348 21.22 14.77 -4.51
CA LEU A 348 20.37 14.79 -5.70
C LEU A 348 21.21 15.10 -6.94
N HIS A 349 21.07 14.28 -7.98
CA HIS A 349 21.93 14.34 -9.15
C HIS A 349 21.19 13.87 -10.42
N SER A 350 21.69 14.28 -11.57
CA SER A 350 21.28 13.75 -12.88
C SER A 350 21.67 12.27 -13.04
N PHE A 351 21.10 11.57 -14.02
CA PHE A 351 21.53 10.22 -14.41
C PHE A 351 23.03 10.10 -14.77
N GLN A 352 23.69 11.22 -15.07
CA GLN A 352 25.14 11.29 -15.36
C GLN A 352 25.98 11.58 -14.10
N ASN A 353 25.41 11.45 -12.91
CA ASN A 353 26.03 11.72 -11.60
C ASN A 353 26.51 13.18 -11.41
N LYS A 354 25.94 14.14 -12.14
CA LYS A 354 26.16 15.57 -11.86
C LYS A 354 25.18 16.06 -10.79
N PRO A 355 25.64 16.62 -9.67
CA PRO A 355 24.77 17.05 -8.58
C PRO A 355 23.95 18.29 -8.95
N PHE A 356 22.75 18.38 -8.40
CA PHE A 356 21.84 19.50 -8.59
C PHE A 356 21.88 20.46 -7.39
N MET A 357 21.85 21.75 -7.70
CA MET A 357 21.59 22.81 -6.74
C MET A 357 20.14 23.26 -6.85
N VAL A 358 19.51 23.49 -5.72
CA VAL A 358 18.12 23.94 -5.60
C VAL A 358 18.15 25.28 -4.88
N PHE A 359 17.47 26.28 -5.44
CA PHE A 359 17.27 27.56 -4.78
C PHE A 359 16.23 27.39 -3.68
N LEU A 360 16.58 27.81 -2.46
CA LEU A 360 15.70 27.76 -1.29
C LEU A 360 15.70 29.10 -0.59
N GLU A 361 14.54 29.51 -0.11
CA GLU A 361 14.32 30.58 0.86
C GLU A 361 14.03 30.00 2.25
N PRO A 362 14.28 30.75 3.34
CA PRO A 362 13.95 30.33 4.69
C PRO A 362 12.46 29.97 4.82
N GLY A 363 12.17 28.72 5.17
CA GLY A 363 10.80 28.23 5.38
C GLY A 363 10.14 27.58 4.16
N ASP A 364 10.82 27.52 3.00
CA ASP A 364 10.33 26.79 1.82
C ASP A 364 9.98 25.33 2.17
N GLU A 365 8.94 24.80 1.55
CA GLU A 365 8.56 23.39 1.66
C GLU A 365 9.36 22.55 0.68
N ILE A 366 10.16 21.61 1.20
CA ILE A 366 10.88 20.59 0.43
C ILE A 366 10.05 19.32 0.48
N THR A 367 9.44 18.94 -0.64
CA THR A 367 8.65 17.72 -0.74
C THR A 367 9.34 16.71 -1.64
N LEU A 368 9.49 15.48 -1.16
CA LEU A 368 9.94 14.35 -1.96
C LEU A 368 8.76 13.40 -2.13
N ALA A 369 8.37 13.14 -3.37
CA ALA A 369 7.25 12.26 -3.71
C ALA A 369 7.74 10.99 -4.42
N VAL A 370 7.08 9.87 -4.17
CA VAL A 370 7.29 8.60 -4.88
C VAL A 370 6.94 8.77 -6.35
N ASP A 371 7.93 8.57 -7.22
CA ASP A 371 7.77 8.64 -8.67
C ASP A 371 7.81 7.23 -9.28
N SER A 372 6.73 6.87 -9.96
CA SER A 372 6.60 5.60 -10.68
C SER A 372 6.29 5.79 -12.16
N THR A 373 6.39 7.03 -12.65
CA THR A 373 5.94 7.39 -14.00
C THR A 373 6.78 6.75 -15.10
N LEU A 374 8.07 6.51 -14.84
CA LEU A 374 8.97 5.74 -15.71
C LEU A 374 8.56 4.27 -15.91
N PHE A 375 7.66 3.73 -15.09
CA PHE A 375 7.23 2.34 -15.16
C PHE A 375 5.82 2.16 -15.75
N ILE A 376 5.12 3.24 -16.09
CA ILE A 376 3.73 3.20 -16.58
C ILE A 376 3.60 2.36 -17.84
N ASN A 377 4.48 2.58 -18.82
CA ASN A 377 4.41 1.86 -20.09
C ASN A 377 4.78 0.37 -19.92
N VAL A 378 5.68 0.06 -18.99
CA VAL A 378 5.97 -1.33 -18.60
C VAL A 378 4.76 -1.98 -17.97
N TYR A 379 4.12 -1.31 -17.01
CA TYR A 379 2.89 -1.76 -16.37
C TYR A 379 1.76 -2.00 -17.39
N GLY A 380 1.53 -1.05 -18.31
CA GLY A 380 0.56 -1.16 -19.38
C GLY A 380 0.85 -2.33 -20.33
N LYS A 381 2.12 -2.52 -20.74
CA LYS A 381 2.54 -3.64 -21.59
C LYS A 381 2.32 -4.98 -20.89
N LEU A 382 2.67 -5.10 -19.61
CA LEU A 382 2.42 -6.32 -18.84
C LEU A 382 0.91 -6.63 -18.73
N ARG A 383 0.06 -5.63 -18.46
CA ARG A 383 -1.39 -5.82 -18.43
C ARG A 383 -1.95 -6.29 -19.76
N LYS A 384 -1.50 -5.69 -20.88
CA LYS A 384 -1.87 -6.12 -22.24
C LYS A 384 -1.50 -7.59 -22.45
N LEU A 385 -0.26 -7.97 -22.20
CA LEU A 385 0.23 -9.34 -22.35
C LEU A 385 -0.54 -10.34 -21.49
N ILE A 386 -0.80 -10.00 -20.23
CA ILE A 386 -1.63 -10.81 -19.31
C ILE A 386 -3.03 -11.02 -19.89
N SER A 387 -3.66 -9.97 -20.40
CA SER A 387 -4.99 -10.04 -21.02
C SER A 387 -4.98 -10.96 -22.24
N GLU A 388 -4.06 -10.75 -23.18
CA GLU A 388 -3.97 -11.56 -24.41
C GLU A 388 -3.66 -13.04 -24.13
N MET A 389 -2.79 -13.33 -23.15
CA MET A 389 -2.49 -14.70 -22.72
C MET A 389 -3.70 -15.37 -22.06
N SER A 390 -4.43 -14.63 -21.24
CA SER A 390 -5.65 -15.11 -20.59
C SER A 390 -6.74 -15.41 -21.63
N GLU A 391 -6.92 -14.51 -22.60
CA GLU A 391 -7.84 -14.69 -23.71
C GLU A 391 -7.51 -15.91 -24.56
N LEU A 392 -6.24 -16.07 -24.96
CA LEU A 392 -5.82 -17.29 -25.67
C LEU A 392 -6.12 -18.54 -24.85
N GLY A 393 -5.80 -18.53 -23.55
CA GLY A 393 -6.10 -19.65 -22.66
C GLY A 393 -7.60 -20.01 -22.61
N LEU A 394 -8.47 -19.00 -22.58
CA LEU A 394 -9.93 -19.18 -22.63
C LEU A 394 -10.39 -19.72 -23.98
N ASP A 395 -9.87 -19.19 -25.09
CA ASP A 395 -10.27 -19.61 -26.43
C ASP A 395 -9.82 -21.05 -26.73
N VAL A 396 -8.60 -21.43 -26.32
CA VAL A 396 -8.13 -22.83 -26.35
C VAL A 396 -9.01 -23.72 -25.49
N THR A 397 -9.42 -23.25 -24.31
CA THR A 397 -10.33 -24.02 -23.45
C THR A 397 -11.69 -24.22 -24.12
N LYS A 398 -12.21 -23.21 -24.81
CA LYS A 398 -13.48 -23.27 -25.54
C LYS A 398 -13.41 -24.27 -26.70
N LEU A 399 -12.32 -24.28 -27.46
CA LEU A 399 -12.07 -25.24 -28.54
C LEU A 399 -12.04 -26.67 -28.00
N THR A 400 -11.22 -26.88 -26.97
CA THR A 400 -10.91 -28.22 -26.44
C THR A 400 -11.98 -28.75 -25.50
N ARG A 401 -12.89 -27.89 -25.02
CA ARG A 401 -13.83 -28.16 -23.92
C ARG A 401 -13.14 -28.74 -22.70
N ASN A 402 -11.95 -28.19 -22.40
CA ASN A 402 -11.09 -28.64 -21.33
C ASN A 402 -10.57 -30.09 -21.46
N ASN A 403 -10.64 -30.69 -22.66
CA ASN A 403 -10.16 -32.04 -22.90
C ASN A 403 -8.64 -32.06 -23.07
N VAL A 404 -7.96 -32.84 -22.23
CA VAL A 404 -6.50 -33.00 -22.22
C VAL A 404 -6.06 -34.43 -22.59
N ASP A 405 -6.94 -35.22 -23.21
CA ASP A 405 -6.63 -36.58 -23.65
C ASP A 405 -5.40 -36.58 -24.58
N LYS A 406 -4.47 -37.50 -24.30
CA LYS A 406 -3.21 -37.67 -25.06
C LYS A 406 -3.42 -38.31 -26.42
N ASN A 407 -4.59 -38.89 -26.68
CA ASN A 407 -4.92 -39.55 -27.94
C ASN A 407 -5.64 -38.63 -28.94
N ILE A 408 -5.87 -37.37 -28.58
CA ILE A 408 -6.46 -36.36 -29.46
C ILE A 408 -5.34 -35.47 -29.98
N ASP A 409 -5.06 -35.54 -31.27
CA ASP A 409 -4.16 -34.59 -31.92
C ASP A 409 -4.91 -33.30 -32.23
N TRP A 410 -4.27 -32.18 -31.97
CA TRP A 410 -4.77 -30.84 -32.26
C TRP A 410 -3.86 -30.23 -33.31
N ASP A 411 -4.44 -29.51 -34.29
CA ASP A 411 -3.68 -28.60 -35.15
C ASP A 411 -4.02 -27.18 -34.69
N MET A 412 -3.14 -26.62 -33.86
CA MET A 412 -3.40 -25.32 -33.23
C MET A 412 -3.26 -24.17 -34.22
N GLU A 413 -2.50 -24.36 -35.29
CA GLU A 413 -2.33 -23.36 -36.34
C GLU A 413 -3.57 -23.30 -37.25
N GLU A 414 -4.24 -24.42 -37.50
CA GLU A 414 -5.53 -24.45 -38.21
C GLU A 414 -6.63 -23.72 -37.41
N HIS A 415 -6.69 -23.94 -36.10
CA HIS A 415 -7.72 -23.37 -35.24
C HIS A 415 -7.43 -21.92 -34.80
N PHE A 416 -6.16 -21.57 -34.65
CA PHE A 416 -5.68 -20.25 -34.26
C PHE A 416 -4.60 -19.78 -35.23
N PRO A 417 -4.96 -19.35 -36.45
CA PRO A 417 -3.98 -18.90 -37.43
C PRO A 417 -3.12 -17.77 -36.88
N GLY A 418 -1.80 -17.91 -36.99
CA GLY A 418 -0.83 -16.92 -36.49
C GLY A 418 -0.45 -17.10 -35.02
N ILE A 419 -0.79 -18.23 -34.39
CA ILE A 419 -0.49 -18.47 -32.97
C ILE A 419 1.02 -18.52 -32.72
N THR A 420 1.78 -19.08 -33.66
CA THR A 420 3.24 -19.13 -33.59
C THR A 420 3.83 -17.72 -33.53
N GLU A 421 3.44 -16.85 -34.47
CA GLU A 421 3.87 -15.45 -34.52
C GLU A 421 3.43 -14.69 -33.27
N LYS A 422 2.24 -14.99 -32.72
CA LYS A 422 1.76 -14.37 -31.49
C LYS A 422 2.63 -14.74 -30.28
N LEU A 423 3.01 -16.01 -30.13
CA LEU A 423 3.90 -16.46 -29.06
C LEU A 423 5.32 -15.88 -29.20
N GLU A 424 5.81 -15.72 -30.43
CA GLU A 424 7.07 -15.04 -30.71
C GLU A 424 7.01 -13.54 -30.37
N LEU A 425 5.92 -12.86 -30.73
CA LEU A 425 5.69 -11.47 -30.40
C LEU A 425 5.68 -11.25 -28.88
N TRP A 426 4.96 -12.08 -28.12
CA TRP A 426 4.97 -12.00 -26.65
C TRP A 426 6.38 -12.17 -26.07
N GLN A 427 7.18 -13.09 -26.61
CA GLN A 427 8.56 -13.26 -26.16
C GLN A 427 9.41 -12.01 -26.43
N SER A 428 9.22 -11.37 -27.59
CA SER A 428 9.91 -10.12 -27.96
C SER A 428 9.48 -8.96 -27.06
N GLU A 429 8.17 -8.76 -26.86
CA GLU A 429 7.65 -7.69 -26.00
C GLU A 429 8.08 -7.86 -24.53
N LEU A 430 8.17 -9.10 -24.04
CA LEU A 430 8.73 -9.39 -22.71
C LEU A 430 10.23 -9.09 -22.63
N GLU A 431 10.99 -9.31 -23.70
CA GLU A 431 12.42 -8.97 -23.75
C GLU A 431 12.64 -7.46 -23.77
N GLU A 432 11.78 -6.70 -24.46
CA GLU A 432 11.76 -5.23 -24.41
C GLU A 432 11.48 -4.74 -22.99
N VAL A 433 10.45 -5.28 -22.34
CA VAL A 433 10.14 -5.00 -20.92
C VAL A 433 11.36 -5.27 -20.02
N ILE A 434 12.01 -6.42 -20.17
CA ILE A 434 13.23 -6.76 -19.41
C ILE A 434 14.35 -5.75 -19.66
N SER A 435 14.52 -5.33 -20.91
CA SER A 435 15.56 -4.38 -21.31
C SER A 435 15.34 -3.00 -20.68
N VAL A 436 14.10 -2.51 -20.71
CA VAL A 436 13.71 -1.24 -20.06
C VAL A 436 13.90 -1.32 -18.54
N LEU A 437 13.42 -2.38 -17.89
CA LEU A 437 13.61 -2.57 -16.45
C LEU A 437 15.09 -2.59 -16.04
N ARG A 438 15.94 -3.24 -16.84
CA ARG A 438 17.39 -3.25 -16.61
C ARG A 438 18.02 -1.88 -16.76
N ALA A 439 17.61 -1.11 -17.77
CA ALA A 439 18.09 0.25 -17.98
C ALA A 439 17.68 1.16 -16.82
N LEU A 440 16.42 1.12 -16.40
CA LEU A 440 15.90 1.90 -15.27
C LEU A 440 16.55 1.48 -13.94
N TYR A 441 16.74 0.19 -13.69
CA TYR A 441 17.41 -0.23 -12.46
C TYR A 441 18.92 0.03 -12.46
N GLY A 442 19.59 -0.07 -13.63
CA GLY A 442 21.02 0.19 -13.77
C GLY A 442 21.93 -0.80 -13.03
N SER A 443 21.37 -1.84 -12.41
CA SER A 443 22.12 -2.83 -11.65
C SER A 443 22.79 -3.85 -12.55
N LYS A 444 23.98 -4.31 -12.15
CA LYS A 444 24.71 -5.41 -12.82
C LYS A 444 23.94 -6.74 -12.76
N TYR A 445 23.17 -6.94 -11.70
CA TYR A 445 22.39 -8.16 -11.48
C TYR A 445 20.92 -7.86 -11.69
N ASP A 446 20.18 -8.84 -12.21
CA ASP A 446 18.73 -8.71 -12.38
C ASP A 446 18.04 -8.61 -11.01
N ALA A 447 17.03 -7.75 -10.92
CA ALA A 447 16.07 -7.71 -9.82
C ALA A 447 15.14 -8.94 -9.86
N GLU A 448 14.49 -9.23 -8.74
CA GLU A 448 13.50 -10.34 -8.62
C GLU A 448 12.40 -10.23 -9.67
N ILE A 449 11.86 -9.02 -9.89
CA ILE A 449 10.83 -8.74 -10.91
C ILE A 449 11.31 -9.20 -12.30
N VAL A 450 12.57 -8.91 -12.66
CA VAL A 450 13.14 -9.31 -13.95
C VAL A 450 13.29 -10.84 -14.04
N GLN A 451 13.62 -11.52 -12.94
CA GLN A 451 13.69 -12.99 -12.91
C GLN A 451 12.31 -13.63 -13.09
N GLU A 452 11.27 -13.09 -12.47
CA GLU A 452 9.90 -13.59 -12.60
C GLU A 452 9.36 -13.41 -14.03
N ILE A 453 9.63 -12.27 -14.66
CA ILE A 453 9.27 -12.02 -16.06
C ILE A 453 10.00 -13.00 -16.99
N LYS A 454 11.28 -13.29 -16.74
CA LYS A 454 12.03 -14.32 -17.47
C LYS A 454 11.48 -15.72 -17.25
N ALA A 455 11.03 -16.04 -16.04
CA ALA A 455 10.40 -17.31 -15.75
C ALA A 455 9.10 -17.47 -16.56
N ALA A 456 8.28 -16.42 -16.65
CA ALA A 456 7.11 -16.39 -17.54
C ALA A 456 7.49 -16.55 -19.02
N GLN A 457 8.50 -15.83 -19.51
CA GLN A 457 9.02 -15.95 -20.87
C GLN A 457 9.48 -17.40 -21.17
N ALA A 458 10.12 -18.08 -20.21
CA ALA A 458 10.52 -19.48 -20.35
C ALA A 458 9.32 -20.45 -20.44
N LYS A 459 8.19 -20.15 -19.77
CA LYS A 459 6.95 -20.92 -19.94
C LYS A 459 6.40 -20.80 -21.35
N ILE A 460 6.39 -19.57 -21.90
CA ILE A 460 5.92 -19.29 -23.27
C ILE A 460 6.83 -19.97 -24.29
N ARG A 461 8.15 -19.92 -24.10
CA ARG A 461 9.11 -20.65 -24.93
C ARG A 461 8.85 -22.15 -24.91
N LYS A 462 8.57 -22.72 -23.73
CA LYS A 462 8.25 -24.14 -23.61
C LYS A 462 6.96 -24.53 -24.34
N ILE A 463 5.97 -23.63 -24.42
CA ILE A 463 4.78 -23.83 -25.25
C ILE A 463 5.15 -23.77 -26.73
N SER A 464 5.97 -22.79 -27.13
CA SER A 464 6.38 -22.55 -28.52
C SER A 464 7.19 -23.71 -29.14
N GLU A 465 7.84 -24.55 -28.32
CA GLU A 465 8.53 -25.76 -28.79
C GLU A 465 7.59 -26.77 -29.48
N ASP A 466 6.31 -26.78 -29.08
CA ASP A 466 5.28 -27.67 -29.63
C ASP A 466 3.90 -27.07 -29.33
N ILE A 467 3.38 -26.30 -30.30
CA ILE A 467 2.15 -25.54 -30.13
C ILE A 467 0.91 -26.43 -30.02
N ASP A 468 0.93 -27.63 -30.61
CA ASP A 468 -0.18 -28.57 -30.61
C ASP A 468 -0.42 -29.19 -29.23
N GLU A 469 0.59 -29.10 -28.35
CA GLU A 469 0.51 -29.43 -26.94
C GLU A 469 -0.07 -28.30 -26.06
N LEU A 470 -0.37 -27.12 -26.61
CA LEU A 470 -0.93 -26.00 -25.84
C LEU A 470 -2.16 -26.37 -25.01
N PRO A 471 -3.16 -27.15 -25.51
CA PRO A 471 -4.27 -27.65 -24.70
C PRO A 471 -3.83 -28.36 -23.41
N ARG A 472 -2.76 -29.16 -23.49
CA ARG A 472 -2.19 -29.91 -22.35
C ARG A 472 -1.27 -29.05 -21.48
N ARG A 473 -0.78 -27.94 -22.03
CA ARG A 473 0.16 -27.00 -21.39
C ARG A 473 -0.49 -25.71 -20.90
N LEU A 474 -1.83 -25.62 -20.83
CA LEU A 474 -2.53 -24.45 -20.28
C LEU A 474 -2.08 -24.09 -18.85
N GLY A 475 -1.60 -25.06 -18.07
CA GLY A 475 -0.98 -24.83 -16.75
C GLY A 475 0.31 -23.99 -16.78
N LEU A 476 0.99 -23.93 -17.94
CA LEU A 476 2.16 -23.07 -18.15
C LEU A 476 1.76 -21.65 -18.59
N LEU A 477 0.64 -21.51 -19.31
CA LEU A 477 0.21 -20.23 -19.87
C LEU A 477 -0.64 -19.43 -18.87
N SER A 478 -1.81 -19.94 -18.51
CA SER A 478 -2.87 -19.16 -17.85
C SER A 478 -3.52 -19.84 -16.65
N ARG A 479 -3.19 -21.10 -16.35
CA ARG A 479 -3.83 -21.85 -15.24
C ARG A 479 -2.86 -22.18 -14.11
N GLY A 480 -3.27 -21.88 -12.89
CA GLY A 480 -2.54 -22.24 -11.68
C GLY A 480 -1.50 -21.20 -11.26
N SER A 481 -1.00 -21.36 -10.03
CA SER A 481 -0.20 -20.36 -9.33
C SER A 481 1.21 -20.14 -9.89
N ALA A 482 1.66 -20.95 -10.85
CA ALA A 482 2.99 -20.88 -11.46
C ALA A 482 2.93 -20.70 -13.01
N SER A 483 1.76 -20.32 -13.52
CA SER A 483 1.55 -19.99 -14.94
C SER A 483 2.18 -18.65 -15.31
N ALA A 484 2.48 -18.43 -16.60
CA ALA A 484 3.02 -17.17 -17.09
C ALA A 484 2.14 -15.97 -16.68
N VAL A 485 0.82 -16.09 -16.84
CA VAL A 485 -0.15 -15.07 -16.40
C VAL A 485 0.01 -14.74 -14.92
N GLN A 486 0.11 -15.75 -14.04
CA GLN A 486 0.26 -15.50 -12.60
C GLN A 486 1.59 -14.83 -12.26
N LEU A 487 2.70 -15.30 -12.86
CA LEU A 487 4.04 -14.76 -12.64
C LEU A 487 4.14 -13.29 -13.07
N LEU A 488 3.48 -12.91 -14.18
CA LEU A 488 3.39 -11.52 -14.62
C LEU A 488 2.43 -10.71 -13.75
N SER A 489 1.28 -11.27 -13.39
CA SER A 489 0.26 -10.59 -12.58
C SER A 489 0.79 -10.19 -11.20
N SER A 490 1.62 -11.03 -10.58
CA SER A 490 2.23 -10.71 -9.28
C SER A 490 3.24 -9.55 -9.35
N GLN A 491 3.68 -9.13 -10.53
CA GLN A 491 4.60 -8.00 -10.70
C GLN A 491 3.88 -6.66 -10.91
N LEU A 492 2.57 -6.66 -11.19
CA LEU A 492 1.83 -5.45 -11.55
C LEU A 492 1.88 -4.37 -10.46
N ASP A 493 1.68 -4.75 -9.20
CA ASP A 493 1.79 -3.79 -8.09
C ASP A 493 3.26 -3.55 -7.71
N SER A 494 4.06 -4.62 -7.75
CA SER A 494 5.47 -4.58 -7.34
C SER A 494 6.30 -3.60 -8.17
N ILE A 495 6.05 -3.52 -9.49
CA ILE A 495 6.78 -2.62 -10.39
C ILE A 495 6.50 -1.14 -10.12
N LEU A 496 5.28 -0.81 -9.70
CA LEU A 496 4.90 0.56 -9.38
C LEU A 496 5.34 0.97 -7.97
N GLN A 497 5.63 0.01 -7.09
CA GLN A 497 6.15 0.28 -5.76
C GLN A 497 7.65 0.64 -5.79
N GLN A 498 8.00 1.75 -5.15
CA GLN A 498 9.35 2.32 -5.14
C GLN A 498 9.81 2.52 -3.69
N PRO A 499 10.13 1.45 -2.94
CA PRO A 499 10.48 1.57 -1.53
C PRO A 499 11.87 2.19 -1.30
N ILE A 500 11.96 3.04 -0.29
CA ILE A 500 13.20 3.62 0.22
C ILE A 500 13.11 3.81 1.73
N LEU A 501 14.20 3.58 2.45
CA LEU A 501 14.35 4.01 3.83
C LEU A 501 15.13 5.31 3.85
N ILE A 502 14.64 6.31 4.59
CA ILE A 502 15.33 7.61 4.76
C ILE A 502 15.63 7.80 6.25
N ASP A 503 16.88 8.12 6.57
CA ASP A 503 17.33 8.52 7.92
C ASP A 503 17.34 10.04 8.07
N ALA A 504 17.85 10.76 7.08
CA ALA A 504 17.96 12.21 7.18
C ALA A 504 18.03 12.90 5.82
N LEU A 505 17.67 14.18 5.82
CA LEU A 505 17.94 15.16 4.77
C LEU A 505 19.11 16.05 5.23
N PHE A 506 20.03 16.33 4.33
CA PHE A 506 21.07 17.35 4.49
C PHE A 506 20.87 18.47 3.49
N ILE A 507 20.86 19.71 3.98
CA ILE A 507 20.90 20.93 3.17
C ILE A 507 22.29 21.51 3.31
N HIS A 508 23.02 21.66 2.21
CA HIS A 508 24.42 22.07 2.29
C HIS A 508 24.94 22.79 1.05
N THR A 509 26.05 23.50 1.16
CA THR A 509 26.78 24.04 0.01
C THR A 509 27.95 23.13 -0.39
N GLU A 510 28.62 23.42 -1.51
CA GLU A 510 29.60 22.53 -2.14
C GLU A 510 30.76 22.12 -1.20
N ASP A 511 31.26 23.07 -0.42
CA ASP A 511 32.42 22.85 0.46
C ASP A 511 32.08 22.14 1.79
N ALA A 512 30.80 21.89 2.06
CA ALA A 512 30.36 21.25 3.30
C ALA A 512 30.69 19.75 3.31
N LYS A 513 31.32 19.28 4.40
CA LYS A 513 31.62 17.86 4.58
C LYS A 513 30.46 17.12 5.21
N LEU A 514 29.81 16.24 4.45
CA LEU A 514 28.75 15.37 4.97
C LEU A 514 29.31 14.35 5.99
N PRO A 515 28.55 14.05 7.07
CA PRO A 515 28.91 12.96 7.98
C PRO A 515 28.90 11.62 7.24
N ARG A 516 29.65 10.63 7.73
CA ARG A 516 29.64 9.29 7.11
C ARG A 516 28.24 8.68 7.24
N ALA A 517 27.74 8.13 6.13
CA ALA A 517 26.44 7.47 6.11
C ALA A 517 26.39 6.25 7.06
N GLU A 518 27.46 5.45 7.08
CA GLU A 518 27.58 4.32 8.00
C GLU A 518 28.57 4.55 9.13
N ALA A 519 28.24 3.99 10.29
CA ALA A 519 29.20 3.77 11.34
C ALA A 519 30.32 2.81 10.88
N GLY A 520 31.55 3.09 11.29
CA GLY A 520 32.70 2.24 10.97
C GLY A 520 32.55 0.82 11.52
N PHE A 521 33.20 -0.15 10.86
CA PHE A 521 33.15 -1.57 11.21
C PHE A 521 33.36 -1.86 12.72
N TRP A 522 34.34 -1.20 13.35
CA TRP A 522 34.63 -1.38 14.77
C TRP A 522 33.51 -0.91 15.70
N VAL A 523 32.80 0.15 15.31
CA VAL A 523 31.63 0.65 16.04
C VAL A 523 30.50 -0.36 15.94
N LYS A 524 30.20 -0.85 14.72
CA LYS A 524 29.18 -1.88 14.50
C LYS A 524 29.46 -3.15 15.31
N LEU A 525 30.71 -3.61 15.33
CA LEU A 525 31.12 -4.78 16.11
C LEU A 525 30.97 -4.56 17.62
N TRP A 526 31.42 -3.41 18.15
CA TRP A 526 31.29 -3.07 19.56
C TRP A 526 29.82 -2.99 19.99
N VAL A 527 28.96 -2.39 19.15
CA VAL A 527 27.51 -2.32 19.37
C VAL A 527 26.88 -3.70 19.39
N ALA A 528 27.22 -4.58 18.45
CA ALA A 528 26.70 -5.95 18.41
C ALA A 528 27.08 -6.75 19.66
N VAL A 529 28.34 -6.69 20.10
CA VAL A 529 28.82 -7.36 21.32
C VAL A 529 28.12 -6.78 22.54
N SER A 530 28.06 -5.46 22.65
CA SER A 530 27.43 -4.77 23.79
C SER A 530 25.94 -5.13 23.90
N ARG A 531 25.20 -5.13 22.79
CA ARG A 531 23.79 -5.55 22.72
C ARG A 531 23.59 -6.99 23.19
N PHE A 532 24.44 -7.91 22.75
CA PHE A 532 24.38 -9.30 23.18
C PHE A 532 24.55 -9.46 24.69
N PHE A 533 25.44 -8.69 25.32
CA PHE A 533 25.59 -8.76 26.78
C PHE A 533 24.45 -8.06 27.51
N LEU A 534 24.00 -6.90 27.02
CA LEU A 534 22.91 -6.12 27.63
C LEU A 534 21.57 -6.87 27.57
N SER A 535 21.33 -7.70 26.55
CA SER A 535 20.09 -8.50 26.46
C SER A 535 19.94 -9.53 27.59
N PHE A 536 21.02 -9.91 28.29
CA PHE A 536 20.92 -10.78 29.48
C PHE A 536 20.52 -10.03 30.76
N PHE A 537 20.58 -8.70 30.75
CA PHE A 537 20.30 -7.85 31.91
C PHE A 537 19.13 -6.89 31.70
N ASP A 538 18.66 -6.70 30.46
CA ASP A 538 17.50 -5.86 30.19
C ASP A 538 16.22 -6.53 30.68
N GLN A 539 15.55 -5.88 31.65
CA GLN A 539 14.27 -6.33 32.23
C GLN A 539 13.10 -6.15 31.26
N SER A 540 13.31 -5.57 30.09
CA SER A 540 12.31 -5.48 29.02
C SER A 540 11.75 -6.82 28.55
N TYR A 541 12.39 -7.92 28.94
CA TYR A 541 11.95 -9.31 28.73
C TYR A 541 11.25 -9.94 29.96
N SER A 542 10.83 -9.13 30.95
CA SER A 542 10.05 -9.60 32.10
C SER A 542 8.58 -9.82 31.72
N ASP A 543 8.16 -11.07 31.59
CA ASP A 543 6.82 -11.43 31.11
C ASP A 543 5.67 -11.09 32.07
N LYS A 544 5.89 -10.86 33.37
CA LYS A 544 4.79 -10.65 34.34
C LYS A 544 4.38 -9.19 34.55
N ALA A 545 3.08 -8.93 34.70
CA ALA A 545 2.57 -7.64 35.17
C ALA A 545 2.93 -7.40 36.65
N LYS A 546 2.98 -6.14 37.06
CA LYS A 546 3.12 -5.79 38.48
C LYS A 546 1.76 -5.93 39.19
N PRO A 547 1.72 -6.09 40.52
CA PRO A 547 0.46 -6.24 41.26
C PRO A 547 -0.51 -5.05 41.14
N ASP A 548 -0.03 -3.87 40.71
CA ASP A 548 -0.82 -2.63 40.53
C ASP A 548 -1.17 -2.34 39.05
N GLU A 549 -0.97 -3.29 38.13
CA GLU A 549 -1.21 -3.15 36.70
C GLU A 549 -2.24 -4.19 36.22
N LEU A 550 -3.19 -3.79 35.38
CA LEU A 550 -4.05 -4.73 34.65
C LEU A 550 -3.22 -5.49 33.62
N GLU A 551 -3.29 -6.82 33.62
CA GLU A 551 -2.64 -7.68 32.65
C GLU A 551 -3.59 -8.00 31.49
N VAL A 552 -3.23 -7.57 30.28
CA VAL A 552 -3.99 -7.77 29.04
C VAL A 552 -3.17 -8.65 28.10
N TRP A 553 -3.73 -9.77 27.67
CA TRP A 553 -3.09 -10.66 26.70
C TRP A 553 -3.73 -10.52 25.33
N VAL A 554 -2.92 -10.44 24.26
CA VAL A 554 -3.41 -10.15 22.91
C VAL A 554 -2.86 -11.15 21.90
N ASN A 555 -3.76 -11.80 21.15
CA ASN A 555 -3.38 -12.70 20.07
C ASN A 555 -3.28 -12.00 18.71
N ARG A 556 -2.33 -11.06 18.61
CA ARG A 556 -2.02 -10.28 17.40
C ARG A 556 -0.52 -10.03 17.27
N SER A 557 -0.12 -9.41 16.15
CA SER A 557 1.28 -9.03 15.90
C SER A 557 1.81 -8.06 16.95
N ARG A 558 3.14 -7.95 17.05
CA ARG A 558 3.79 -7.00 17.97
C ARG A 558 3.36 -5.55 17.71
N GLN A 559 3.29 -5.14 16.45
CA GLN A 559 2.83 -3.81 16.07
C GLN A 559 1.45 -3.49 16.66
N TYR A 560 0.52 -4.46 16.60
CA TYR A 560 -0.79 -4.31 17.20
C TYR A 560 -0.71 -4.14 18.72
N VAL A 561 0.09 -4.97 19.39
CA VAL A 561 0.31 -4.86 20.85
C VAL A 561 0.90 -3.51 21.24
N ASP A 562 1.86 -3.00 20.48
CA ASP A 562 2.50 -1.71 20.74
C ASP A 562 1.48 -0.55 20.57
N VAL A 563 0.59 -0.64 19.57
CA VAL A 563 -0.52 0.31 19.38
C VAL A 563 -1.51 0.26 20.54
N ILE A 564 -1.96 -0.93 20.95
CA ILE A 564 -2.89 -1.08 22.09
C ILE A 564 -2.24 -0.63 23.41
N GLN A 565 -0.97 -0.96 23.64
CA GLN A 565 -0.22 -0.49 24.80
C GLN A 565 -0.19 1.05 24.81
N ARG A 566 0.06 1.68 23.66
CA ARG A 566 0.02 3.14 23.57
C ARG A 566 -1.38 3.71 23.81
N ILE A 567 -2.44 3.18 23.19
CA ILE A 567 -3.81 3.65 23.42
C ILE A 567 -4.16 3.54 24.92
N THR A 568 -3.76 2.44 25.56
CA THR A 568 -3.99 2.25 26.99
C THR A 568 -3.16 3.21 27.84
N ASP A 569 -1.92 3.53 27.49
CA ASP A 569 -1.09 4.49 28.23
C ASP A 569 -1.58 5.95 28.00
N ASP A 570 -1.88 6.33 26.76
CA ASP A 570 -2.20 7.71 26.36
C ASP A 570 -3.64 8.13 26.65
N VAL A 571 -4.60 7.21 26.55
CA VAL A 571 -6.02 7.52 26.70
C VAL A 571 -6.55 6.94 28.02
N PHE A 572 -6.46 5.62 28.17
CA PHE A 572 -7.09 4.93 29.31
C PHE A 572 -6.39 5.24 30.64
N THR A 573 -5.08 5.11 30.72
CA THR A 573 -4.29 5.34 31.94
C THR A 573 -4.32 6.81 32.34
N LYS A 574 -4.25 7.75 31.38
CA LYS A 574 -4.34 9.19 31.69
C LYS A 574 -5.72 9.59 32.22
N SER A 575 -6.80 9.02 31.69
CA SER A 575 -8.17 9.34 32.10
C SER A 575 -8.60 8.65 33.39
N THR A 576 -8.12 7.41 33.63
CA THR A 576 -8.58 6.58 34.76
C THR A 576 -7.56 6.45 35.89
N GLY A 577 -6.27 6.68 35.61
CA GLY A 577 -5.17 6.39 36.52
C GLY A 577 -4.79 4.90 36.61
N ILE A 578 -5.49 4.00 35.91
CA ILE A 578 -5.27 2.55 35.94
C ILE A 578 -4.19 2.20 34.92
N LYS A 579 -3.12 1.53 35.37
CA LYS A 579 -2.03 1.11 34.49
C LYS A 579 -2.36 -0.21 33.81
N VAL A 580 -1.99 -0.35 32.54
CA VAL A 580 -2.28 -1.55 31.74
C VAL A 580 -1.00 -2.11 31.14
N LYS A 581 -0.77 -3.42 31.29
CA LYS A 581 0.28 -4.19 30.61
C LYS A 581 -0.30 -5.06 29.52
N VAL A 582 0.07 -4.77 28.29
CA VAL A 582 -0.31 -5.56 27.12
C VAL A 582 0.81 -6.54 26.77
N SER A 583 0.50 -7.82 26.70
CA SER A 583 1.43 -8.91 26.41
C SER A 583 0.95 -9.73 25.21
N ILE A 584 1.88 -10.17 24.36
CA ILE A 584 1.56 -11.03 23.22
C ILE A 584 1.20 -12.44 23.72
N MET A 585 0.06 -12.95 23.30
CA MET A 585 -0.38 -14.32 23.48
C MET A 585 -0.57 -14.97 22.12
N SER A 586 0.44 -15.71 21.66
CA SER A 586 0.46 -16.33 20.33
C SER A 586 -0.60 -17.42 20.08
N ASP A 587 -1.35 -17.82 21.11
CA ASP A 587 -2.28 -18.96 21.11
C ASP A 587 -3.28 -18.77 22.26
N ASP A 588 -4.57 -18.67 21.96
CA ASP A 588 -5.66 -18.44 22.92
C ASP A 588 -6.01 -19.68 23.76
N GLY A 589 -5.57 -20.88 23.36
CA GLY A 589 -5.63 -22.09 24.18
C GLY A 589 -4.81 -21.98 25.49
N LYS A 590 -3.85 -21.05 25.55
CA LYS A 590 -3.07 -20.79 26.77
C LYS A 590 -3.90 -20.23 27.92
N LEU A 591 -5.04 -19.60 27.64
CA LEU A 591 -5.91 -19.03 28.67
C LEU A 591 -6.46 -20.10 29.63
N LEU A 592 -6.85 -21.26 29.10
CA LEU A 592 -7.33 -22.39 29.92
C LEU A 592 -6.24 -22.93 30.86
N LEU A 593 -5.01 -23.07 30.35
CA LEU A 593 -3.85 -23.52 31.13
C LEU A 593 -3.47 -22.48 32.19
N ALA A 594 -3.50 -21.19 31.83
CA ALA A 594 -3.19 -20.08 32.71
C ALA A 594 -4.19 -19.99 33.87
N ASN A 595 -5.50 -20.08 33.57
CA ASN A 595 -6.56 -20.09 34.58
C ASN A 595 -6.43 -21.26 35.56
N SER A 596 -6.15 -22.47 35.04
CA SER A 596 -5.92 -23.66 35.88
C SER A 596 -4.70 -23.54 36.80
N ALA A 597 -3.73 -22.71 36.42
CA ALA A 597 -2.52 -22.42 37.18
C ALA A 597 -2.64 -21.18 38.09
N GLY A 598 -3.78 -20.49 38.10
CA GLY A 598 -3.98 -19.23 38.82
C GLY A 598 -3.09 -18.10 38.30
N LYS A 599 -2.87 -18.05 36.98
CA LYS A 599 -2.00 -17.08 36.28
C LYS A 599 -2.67 -16.50 35.03
N GLN A 600 -4.00 -16.48 35.00
CA GLN A 600 -4.77 -15.85 33.94
C GLN A 600 -4.52 -14.33 33.88
N PRO A 601 -4.63 -13.70 32.70
CA PRO A 601 -4.68 -12.24 32.59
C PRO A 601 -6.03 -11.71 33.12
N ASP A 602 -6.11 -10.39 33.32
CA ASP A 602 -7.37 -9.71 33.65
C ASP A 602 -8.27 -9.58 32.41
N VAL A 603 -7.67 -9.34 31.23
CA VAL A 603 -8.39 -9.21 29.94
C VAL A 603 -7.65 -9.97 28.84
N ALA A 604 -8.39 -10.58 27.91
CA ALA A 604 -7.83 -11.20 26.72
C ALA A 604 -8.48 -10.61 25.45
N LEU A 605 -7.64 -10.26 24.46
CA LEU A 605 -8.05 -9.70 23.16
C LEU A 605 -7.57 -10.57 22.01
N GLY A 606 -8.22 -10.43 20.85
CA GLY A 606 -7.94 -11.23 19.66
C GLY A 606 -8.26 -12.72 19.82
N VAL A 607 -9.09 -13.06 20.80
CA VAL A 607 -9.53 -14.44 21.07
C VAL A 607 -10.56 -14.90 20.04
N SER A 608 -10.59 -16.20 19.78
CA SER A 608 -11.57 -16.80 18.87
C SER A 608 -13.01 -16.59 19.36
N ALA A 609 -13.96 -16.34 18.44
CA ALA A 609 -15.31 -15.87 18.76
C ALA A 609 -16.17 -16.81 19.63
N TRP A 610 -15.85 -18.12 19.67
CA TRP A 610 -16.56 -19.11 20.49
C TRP A 610 -16.03 -19.21 21.94
N ILE A 611 -14.84 -18.67 22.21
CA ILE A 611 -14.19 -18.77 23.54
C ILE A 611 -15.02 -18.10 24.65
N PRO A 612 -15.61 -16.90 24.47
CA PRO A 612 -16.40 -16.27 25.52
C PRO A 612 -17.54 -17.15 26.04
N ASN A 613 -18.32 -17.79 25.16
CA ASN A 613 -19.38 -18.72 25.56
C ASN A 613 -18.81 -19.95 26.29
N GLU A 614 -17.78 -20.60 25.73
CA GLU A 614 -17.20 -21.82 26.31
C GLU A 614 -16.61 -21.58 27.69
N TYR A 615 -15.88 -20.47 27.88
CA TYR A 615 -15.24 -20.13 29.13
C TYR A 615 -16.21 -19.52 30.14
N GLY A 616 -17.24 -18.79 29.68
CA GLY A 616 -18.36 -18.36 30.50
C GLY A 616 -19.10 -19.54 31.14
N MET A 617 -19.40 -20.58 30.35
CA MET A 617 -19.99 -21.84 30.84
C MET A 617 -19.14 -22.53 31.91
N ARG A 618 -17.81 -22.41 31.83
CA ARG A 618 -16.87 -22.96 32.81
C ARG A 618 -16.69 -22.07 34.06
N GLY A 619 -17.35 -20.91 34.11
CA GLY A 619 -17.21 -19.92 35.18
C GLY A 619 -15.83 -19.26 35.21
N MET A 620 -15.14 -19.20 34.06
CA MET A 620 -13.80 -18.63 33.96
C MET A 620 -13.80 -17.13 33.63
N LEU A 621 -14.92 -16.60 33.15
CA LEU A 621 -15.07 -15.22 32.72
C LEU A 621 -16.04 -14.47 33.62
N TYR A 622 -15.80 -13.18 33.75
CA TYR A 622 -16.70 -12.24 34.42
C TYR A 622 -17.92 -11.97 33.52
N ASP A 623 -19.11 -11.93 34.13
CA ASP A 623 -20.34 -11.62 33.42
C ASP A 623 -20.49 -10.10 33.26
N LEU A 624 -20.36 -9.60 32.04
CA LEU A 624 -20.42 -8.17 31.74
C LEU A 624 -21.81 -7.58 32.00
N THR A 625 -22.85 -8.42 32.11
CA THR A 625 -24.22 -7.95 32.41
C THR A 625 -24.35 -7.38 33.82
N ASP A 626 -23.41 -7.70 34.72
CA ASP A 626 -23.36 -7.18 36.07
C ASP A 626 -22.85 -5.71 36.12
N GLU A 627 -22.29 -5.18 35.03
CA GLU A 627 -21.78 -3.81 34.98
C GLU A 627 -22.91 -2.75 34.86
N PRO A 628 -22.85 -1.64 35.62
CA PRO A 628 -23.89 -0.62 35.61
C PRO A 628 -24.12 0.06 34.25
N ASP A 629 -23.07 0.19 33.44
CA ASP A 629 -23.05 0.85 32.14
C ASP A 629 -23.20 -0.13 30.95
N PHE A 630 -23.39 -1.43 31.23
CA PHE A 630 -23.53 -2.50 30.25
C PHE A 630 -24.44 -2.14 29.07
N ARG A 631 -25.60 -1.55 29.36
CA ARG A 631 -26.59 -1.18 28.33
C ARG A 631 -26.12 -0.09 27.38
N ASP A 632 -25.29 0.83 27.84
CA ASP A 632 -24.81 1.94 27.03
C ASP A 632 -23.67 1.47 26.12
N VAL A 633 -22.80 0.57 26.62
CA VAL A 633 -21.76 -0.10 25.83
C VAL A 633 -22.38 -0.91 24.67
N LEU A 634 -23.45 -1.67 24.93
CA LEU A 634 -24.07 -2.52 23.92
C LEU A 634 -24.71 -1.77 22.74
N ARG A 635 -25.02 -0.47 22.86
CA ARG A 635 -25.62 0.30 21.76
C ARG A 635 -24.70 0.44 20.54
N GLN A 636 -23.41 0.20 20.72
CA GLN A 636 -22.42 0.27 19.66
C GLN A 636 -22.37 -1.00 18.79
N TYR A 637 -23.02 -2.08 19.25
CA TYR A 637 -22.96 -3.39 18.61
C TYR A 637 -24.30 -3.77 17.98
N HIS A 638 -24.26 -4.41 16.83
CA HIS A 638 -25.44 -5.06 16.27
C HIS A 638 -25.76 -6.31 17.11
N PRO A 639 -27.03 -6.56 17.49
CA PRO A 639 -27.38 -7.64 18.41
C PRO A 639 -26.86 -9.03 18.01
N GLU A 640 -26.87 -9.36 16.71
CA GLU A 640 -26.39 -10.64 16.19
C GLU A 640 -24.89 -10.90 16.44
N GLN A 641 -24.10 -9.83 16.57
CA GLN A 641 -22.65 -9.92 16.81
C GLN A 641 -22.34 -10.45 18.21
N LEU A 642 -23.27 -10.27 19.15
CA LEU A 642 -23.12 -10.63 20.56
C LEU A 642 -23.52 -12.07 20.85
N VAL A 643 -24.32 -12.70 19.98
CA VAL A 643 -24.90 -14.04 20.18
C VAL A 643 -23.83 -15.09 20.53
N PRO A 644 -22.67 -15.17 19.83
CA PRO A 644 -21.62 -16.15 20.16
C PRO A 644 -20.98 -15.96 21.54
N MET A 645 -21.24 -14.83 22.20
CA MET A 645 -20.63 -14.44 23.48
C MET A 645 -21.58 -14.55 24.66
N ILE A 646 -22.84 -14.95 24.43
CA ILE A 646 -23.89 -15.09 25.44
C ILE A 646 -23.93 -16.53 25.96
N TYR A 647 -24.05 -16.69 27.28
CA TYR A 647 -24.34 -17.98 27.92
C TYR A 647 -25.22 -17.78 29.16
N ASP A 648 -26.24 -18.62 29.37
CA ASP A 648 -27.17 -18.54 30.52
C ASP A 648 -27.65 -17.12 30.89
N LYS A 649 -28.00 -16.32 29.85
CA LYS A 649 -28.42 -14.90 29.93
C LYS A 649 -27.32 -13.89 30.31
N GLY A 650 -26.11 -14.35 30.60
CA GLY A 650 -24.91 -13.52 30.76
C GLY A 650 -24.21 -13.23 29.43
N LEU A 651 -23.36 -12.19 29.40
CA LEU A 651 -22.51 -11.84 28.27
C LEU A 651 -21.06 -11.85 28.73
N TYR A 652 -20.23 -12.68 28.10
CA TYR A 652 -18.87 -12.96 28.58
C TYR A 652 -17.76 -12.41 27.67
N GLY A 653 -18.12 -11.58 26.67
CA GLY A 653 -17.17 -10.97 25.76
C GLY A 653 -17.81 -9.88 24.90
N LEU A 654 -16.97 -9.13 24.18
CA LEU A 654 -17.38 -8.12 23.20
C LEU A 654 -16.61 -8.33 21.87
N PRO A 655 -17.27 -8.15 20.71
CA PRO A 655 -16.61 -8.20 19.41
C PRO A 655 -15.55 -7.11 19.25
N GLU A 656 -14.37 -7.51 18.78
CA GLU A 656 -13.26 -6.58 18.45
C GLU A 656 -13.20 -6.31 16.94
N THR A 657 -13.37 -7.35 16.13
CA THR A 657 -13.31 -7.31 14.66
C THR A 657 -14.31 -8.30 14.07
N GLU A 658 -14.82 -8.02 12.88
CA GLU A 658 -15.74 -8.92 12.17
C GLU A 658 -15.28 -9.21 10.75
N ASN A 659 -15.61 -10.43 10.31
CA ASN A 659 -15.38 -10.88 8.95
C ASN A 659 -16.70 -11.39 8.38
N PHE A 660 -16.96 -11.07 7.13
CA PHE A 660 -18.11 -11.56 6.38
C PHE A 660 -17.71 -11.88 4.95
N TYR A 661 -18.45 -12.78 4.30
CA TYR A 661 -18.22 -13.12 2.90
C TYR A 661 -18.92 -12.13 1.98
N VAL A 662 -18.24 -11.74 0.90
CA VAL A 662 -18.79 -10.94 -0.19
C VAL A 662 -18.51 -11.61 -1.53
N LEU A 663 -19.43 -11.46 -2.48
CA LEU A 663 -19.25 -11.97 -3.84
C LEU A 663 -18.44 -10.98 -4.68
N PHE A 664 -17.18 -11.32 -4.94
CA PHE A 664 -16.38 -10.64 -5.97
C PHE A 664 -16.56 -11.36 -7.32
N TYR A 665 -16.71 -10.59 -8.39
CA TYR A 665 -16.88 -11.12 -9.73
C TYR A 665 -16.16 -10.27 -10.78
N ARG A 666 -15.85 -10.90 -11.92
CA ARG A 666 -15.21 -10.27 -13.08
C ARG A 666 -16.27 -9.81 -14.08
N LYS A 667 -16.53 -8.49 -14.12
CA LYS A 667 -17.54 -7.87 -15.00
C LYS A 667 -17.32 -8.21 -16.47
N ASP A 668 -16.08 -8.12 -16.93
CA ASP A 668 -15.65 -8.44 -18.29
C ASP A 668 -15.94 -9.90 -18.65
N LEU A 669 -15.67 -10.82 -17.73
CA LEU A 669 -15.93 -12.25 -17.93
C LEU A 669 -17.43 -12.54 -18.04
N LEU A 670 -18.23 -12.03 -17.10
CA LEU A 670 -19.68 -12.21 -17.14
C LEU A 670 -20.27 -11.63 -18.42
N SER A 671 -19.88 -10.41 -18.80
CA SER A 671 -20.33 -9.78 -20.05
C SER A 671 -19.94 -10.58 -21.29
N LYS A 672 -18.71 -11.11 -21.37
CA LYS A 672 -18.25 -11.91 -22.51
C LYS A 672 -18.99 -13.24 -22.65
N LEU A 673 -19.42 -13.81 -21.52
CA LEU A 673 -20.21 -15.04 -21.48
C LEU A 673 -21.71 -14.79 -21.60
N GLY A 674 -22.16 -13.53 -21.62
CA GLY A 674 -23.58 -13.18 -21.58
C GLY A 674 -24.26 -13.61 -20.28
N LEU A 675 -23.52 -13.60 -19.18
CA LEU A 675 -24.00 -13.93 -17.84
C LEU A 675 -24.30 -12.66 -17.05
N GLU A 676 -25.34 -12.70 -16.22
CA GLU A 676 -25.62 -11.67 -15.23
C GLU A 676 -24.96 -12.02 -13.89
N VAL A 677 -24.91 -11.04 -12.97
CA VAL A 677 -24.43 -11.28 -11.61
C VAL A 677 -25.49 -12.14 -10.89
N PRO A 678 -25.11 -13.26 -10.26
CA PRO A 678 -26.09 -14.14 -9.64
C PRO A 678 -26.56 -13.58 -8.30
N ASP A 679 -27.88 -13.53 -8.09
CA ASP A 679 -28.49 -13.16 -6.81
C ASP A 679 -28.84 -14.40 -5.97
N THR A 680 -29.01 -15.55 -6.61
CA THR A 680 -29.44 -16.81 -5.97
C THR A 680 -28.55 -18.01 -6.32
N TRP A 681 -28.62 -19.09 -5.53
CA TRP A 681 -27.94 -20.35 -5.84
C TRP A 681 -28.44 -21.01 -7.14
N SER A 682 -29.71 -20.79 -7.51
CA SER A 682 -30.24 -21.23 -8.80
C SER A 682 -29.54 -20.52 -9.96
N ASP A 683 -29.32 -19.19 -9.85
CA ASP A 683 -28.58 -18.44 -10.87
C ASP A 683 -27.14 -18.95 -10.99
N VAL A 684 -26.50 -19.28 -9.85
CA VAL A 684 -25.17 -19.91 -9.82
C VAL A 684 -25.20 -21.26 -10.55
N ILE A 685 -26.13 -22.15 -10.22
CA ILE A 685 -26.26 -23.47 -10.86
C ILE A 685 -26.50 -23.34 -12.36
N ASP A 686 -27.36 -22.41 -12.78
CA ASP A 686 -27.69 -22.20 -14.19
C ASP A 686 -26.51 -21.64 -15.01
N MET A 687 -25.62 -20.87 -14.38
CA MET A 687 -24.39 -20.39 -15.04
C MET A 687 -23.25 -21.41 -15.04
N LEU A 688 -23.22 -22.38 -14.11
CA LEU A 688 -22.12 -23.37 -14.02
C LEU A 688 -21.85 -24.12 -15.34
N PRO A 689 -22.85 -24.62 -16.09
CA PRO A 689 -22.60 -25.27 -17.38
C PRO A 689 -21.90 -24.35 -18.40
N ILE A 690 -22.18 -23.04 -18.34
CA ILE A 690 -21.50 -22.06 -19.19
C ILE A 690 -20.07 -21.88 -18.68
N LEU A 691 -19.86 -21.67 -17.39
CA LEU A 691 -18.50 -21.54 -16.82
C LEU A 691 -17.63 -22.79 -17.10
N GLU A 692 -18.16 -23.99 -16.88
CA GLU A 692 -17.44 -25.26 -17.06
C GLU A 692 -17.02 -25.52 -18.51
N ARG A 693 -17.84 -25.12 -19.49
CA ARG A 693 -17.46 -25.18 -20.93
C ARG A 693 -16.18 -24.40 -21.24
N TYR A 694 -15.89 -23.40 -20.43
CA TYR A 694 -14.70 -22.57 -20.54
C TYR A 694 -13.67 -22.89 -19.44
N GLY A 695 -13.80 -24.05 -18.77
CA GLY A 695 -12.87 -24.51 -17.73
C GLY A 695 -12.84 -23.62 -16.49
N MET A 696 -13.89 -22.83 -16.28
CA MET A 696 -14.08 -21.97 -15.13
C MET A 696 -15.04 -22.63 -14.14
N SER A 697 -15.04 -22.11 -12.91
CA SER A 697 -15.94 -22.54 -11.86
C SER A 697 -16.31 -21.35 -10.99
N PHE A 698 -17.35 -21.51 -10.20
CA PHE A 698 -17.76 -20.53 -9.20
C PHE A 698 -17.09 -20.88 -7.87
N TYR A 699 -16.28 -19.96 -7.33
CA TYR A 699 -15.66 -20.17 -6.03
C TYR A 699 -16.71 -20.05 -4.92
N ILE A 700 -16.76 -21.06 -4.06
CA ILE A 700 -17.45 -21.01 -2.77
C ILE A 700 -16.46 -21.27 -1.65
N PRO A 701 -16.58 -20.64 -0.47
CA PRO A 701 -15.70 -20.91 0.68
C PRO A 701 -15.52 -22.41 1.00
N LEU A 702 -16.58 -23.20 0.82
CA LEU A 702 -16.56 -24.66 1.00
C LEU A 702 -15.58 -25.40 0.07
N SER A 703 -15.22 -24.81 -1.08
CA SER A 703 -14.28 -25.41 -2.03
C SER A 703 -12.82 -25.29 -1.61
N ALA A 704 -12.50 -24.41 -0.64
CA ALA A 704 -11.14 -24.22 -0.15
C ALA A 704 -10.65 -25.33 0.80
N SER A 705 -11.57 -26.06 1.44
CA SER A 705 -11.28 -27.20 2.31
C SER A 705 -11.29 -28.52 1.53
N THR A 706 -10.32 -29.40 1.77
CA THR A 706 -10.15 -30.65 1.02
C THR A 706 -11.23 -31.70 1.32
N SER A 707 -11.31 -32.19 2.57
CA SER A 707 -12.15 -33.34 2.93
C SER A 707 -12.98 -33.14 4.20
N PHE A 708 -12.57 -32.22 5.08
CA PHE A 708 -13.32 -31.88 6.29
C PHE A 708 -13.80 -30.44 6.17
N LYS A 709 -15.08 -30.27 5.85
CA LYS A 709 -15.75 -28.96 5.84
C LYS A 709 -16.23 -28.71 7.26
N SER A 710 -15.74 -27.64 7.88
CA SER A 710 -16.12 -27.30 9.24
C SER A 710 -17.54 -26.70 9.28
N TRP A 711 -18.17 -26.74 10.46
CA TRP A 711 -19.51 -26.19 10.63
C TRP A 711 -19.54 -24.68 10.42
N ASP A 712 -18.51 -23.93 10.80
CA ASP A 712 -18.45 -22.48 10.55
C ASP A 712 -18.45 -22.13 9.06
N MET A 713 -17.86 -22.98 8.21
CA MET A 713 -17.92 -22.80 6.74
C MET A 713 -19.22 -23.31 6.13
N THR A 714 -19.87 -24.33 6.72
CA THR A 714 -21.05 -25.02 6.14
C THR A 714 -22.37 -24.43 6.61
N SER A 715 -22.45 -23.99 7.86
CA SER A 715 -23.67 -23.47 8.47
C SER A 715 -24.28 -22.27 7.74
N PRO A 716 -23.50 -21.29 7.22
CA PRO A 716 -24.07 -20.20 6.44
C PRO A 716 -24.92 -20.67 5.26
N PHE A 717 -24.49 -21.74 4.56
CA PHE A 717 -25.23 -22.32 3.45
C PHE A 717 -26.51 -23.00 3.92
N ILE A 718 -26.46 -23.75 5.04
CA ILE A 718 -27.64 -24.37 5.63
C ILE A 718 -28.68 -23.31 6.02
N PHE A 719 -28.23 -22.20 6.62
CA PHE A 719 -29.12 -21.12 7.05
C PHE A 719 -29.71 -20.33 5.87
N GLN A 720 -28.99 -20.19 4.76
CA GLN A 720 -29.55 -19.60 3.53
C GLN A 720 -30.74 -20.38 2.97
N PHE A 721 -30.82 -21.68 3.24
CA PHE A 721 -31.97 -22.53 2.89
C PHE A 721 -33.01 -22.61 4.02
N GLU A 722 -32.85 -21.83 5.09
CA GLU A 722 -33.66 -21.94 6.32
C GLU A 722 -33.58 -23.33 6.98
N GLY A 723 -32.45 -24.02 6.78
CA GLY A 723 -32.15 -25.30 7.42
C GLY A 723 -31.77 -25.16 8.89
N LYS A 724 -31.86 -26.27 9.63
CA LYS A 724 -31.55 -26.38 11.06
C LYS A 724 -30.44 -27.40 11.32
N ILE A 725 -29.50 -27.06 12.20
CA ILE A 725 -28.45 -27.98 12.67
C ILE A 725 -28.88 -28.66 13.98
N TYR A 726 -29.60 -27.91 14.82
CA TYR A 726 -30.16 -28.36 16.09
C TYR A 726 -31.66 -28.07 16.15
N SER A 727 -32.38 -28.78 17.03
CA SER A 727 -33.77 -28.45 17.38
C SER A 727 -33.87 -27.04 17.96
N ASP A 728 -35.08 -26.47 18.01
CA ASP A 728 -35.28 -25.11 18.53
C ASP A 728 -34.86 -24.95 20.01
N ASP A 729 -34.82 -26.06 20.75
CA ASP A 729 -34.32 -26.13 22.13
C ASP A 729 -32.85 -26.55 22.24
N ALA A 730 -32.18 -26.80 21.11
CA ALA A 730 -30.79 -27.23 20.96
C ALA A 730 -30.40 -28.55 21.66
N PHE A 731 -31.36 -29.36 22.13
CA PHE A 731 -31.09 -30.64 22.82
C PHE A 731 -30.93 -31.83 21.86
N GLU A 732 -31.38 -31.70 20.62
CA GLU A 732 -31.29 -32.75 19.61
C GLU A 732 -30.68 -32.20 18.32
N ALA A 733 -29.97 -33.05 17.57
CA ALA A 733 -29.52 -32.71 16.23
C ALA A 733 -30.73 -32.65 15.29
N ALA A 734 -30.83 -31.60 14.47
CA ALA A 734 -31.90 -31.42 13.49
C ALA A 734 -31.39 -31.50 12.04
N VAL A 735 -30.24 -32.15 11.83
CA VAL A 735 -29.60 -32.30 10.52
C VAL A 735 -30.46 -33.09 9.51
N GLU A 736 -31.49 -33.79 9.98
CA GLU A 736 -32.48 -34.48 9.14
C GLU A 736 -33.59 -33.54 8.61
N ASN A 737 -33.57 -32.25 8.99
CA ASN A 737 -34.49 -31.26 8.46
C ASN A 737 -34.38 -31.18 6.93
N GLU A 738 -35.54 -31.16 6.24
CA GLU A 738 -35.59 -31.21 4.78
C GLU A 738 -34.81 -30.07 4.12
N ASN A 739 -34.85 -28.86 4.68
CA ASN A 739 -34.09 -27.71 4.19
C ASN A 739 -32.58 -27.86 4.45
N THR A 740 -32.18 -28.47 5.57
CA THR A 740 -30.78 -28.81 5.83
C THR A 740 -30.27 -29.83 4.83
N ILE A 741 -31.06 -30.87 4.55
CA ILE A 741 -30.73 -31.87 3.53
C ILE A 741 -30.66 -31.20 2.15
N ALA A 742 -31.57 -30.29 1.83
CA ALA A 742 -31.55 -29.54 0.58
C ALA A 742 -30.30 -28.65 0.44
N ALA A 743 -29.82 -28.03 1.52
CA ALA A 743 -28.62 -27.21 1.49
C ALA A 743 -27.31 -28.02 1.33
N LEU A 744 -27.31 -29.28 1.78
CA LEU A 744 -26.14 -30.16 1.71
C LEU A 744 -26.01 -30.91 0.38
N ASN A 745 -27.11 -31.02 -0.38
CA ASN A 745 -27.14 -31.60 -1.72
C ASN A 745 -26.91 -30.52 -2.77
#